data_AF-A0A9E2PR45-F1
#
_entry.id   AF-A0A9E2PR45-F1
#
_cell.length_a   1.000
_cell.length_b   1.000
_cell.length_c   1.000
_cell.angle_alpha   90.00
_cell.angle_beta   90.00
_cell.angle_gamma   90.00
#
_symmetry.space_group_name_H-M   'P 1'
#
loop_
_entity.id
_entity.type
_entity.pdbx_description
1 polymer ?
#
loop_
_entity_poly.entity_id
_entity_poly.type
_entity_poly.pdbx_seq_one_letter_code
_entity_poly.pdbx_strand_id
1 'polypeptide(L)'
;MKAIVLAYHDVGCVGLEALLRNGFEVQAVFTHKDNPSEVVWFHSVAELAAARGIPVYAPEDINHPIWTEKIRALKPDIIFSFYYRQMVKPVILDIPPRGCINLHGSLLPKYRGRCPANWVLIHGEKETGVTLHYMTPHADDGDIVAQARVPIDKDDTALTLFGKMTSAATRLLDETLPRIRAGKAPRTPQDHSKATCFGGRRPEDGDIDWNKSAEDICNLVRAVTHPYPGAFTWAGDRKLLVWSATASAGRRPARARPGISQGGKKIKANENPGTVLSTDPLTVACGQGVVQVDQTQPEKDVIMAGVQAATVLGLAKGTRLGARRQVKTRRKTAVLILGVNGFIGNALSERLLDSGRYVVHGMDLHSDKIGRLLKQPDFYYDEGDISISREWIEYHVRKCDVILPLVAIATPIEYTRNPLRVFNLDFEENLRVVRYCVKYGRRIIFPSTSEVYGMCDDSEFDEDNSRLILGPIRMQRWIYSCSKQLLDRVIWAYGQHEKLRFTLFRPFNWIGPRLDSLTSARIGSSRAITQLILNLVEGSPIRLIDGGEQKRCFTDVKDGIEGLFRIIENQGGKCDGQIFNIGNPVNEASIKELAEILIRKFEQHPLRNKFPPFAGIQEMESGRYYGAGYQDVAHRRPSIRKAQKLLGWTPAIPLEQSVDETLDFFLQEAVASGEFGIEDEA
;
A
#
# COMPACT_ATOMS: atom_id res chain seq x y z
N MET A 1 25.58 -36.06 -1.79
CA MET A 1 25.24 -34.77 -2.42
C MET A 1 24.84 -33.84 -1.31
N LYS A 2 25.54 -32.73 -1.18
CA LYS A 2 25.34 -31.71 -0.14
C LYS A 2 24.15 -30.85 -0.49
N ALA A 3 23.22 -30.71 0.44
CA ALA A 3 22.01 -29.95 0.25
C ALA A 3 21.79 -28.94 1.37
N ILE A 4 21.22 -27.79 1.01
CA ILE A 4 20.55 -26.89 1.95
C ILE A 4 19.06 -26.95 1.66
N VAL A 5 18.27 -26.91 2.73
CA VAL A 5 16.81 -27.03 2.65
C VAL A 5 16.17 -25.75 3.15
N LEU A 6 15.31 -25.15 2.33
CA LEU A 6 14.43 -24.05 2.68
C LEU A 6 13.04 -24.64 2.86
N ALA A 7 12.56 -24.76 4.10
CA ALA A 7 11.37 -25.57 4.37
C ALA A 7 10.47 -24.98 5.45
N TYR A 8 9.17 -25.19 5.29
CA TYR A 8 8.16 -24.85 6.29
C TYR A 8 6.94 -25.77 6.17
N HIS A 9 6.17 -25.91 7.25
CA HIS A 9 4.93 -26.72 7.29
C HIS A 9 5.15 -28.22 7.03
N ASP A 10 4.07 -29.01 6.99
CA ASP A 10 4.12 -30.45 6.70
C ASP A 10 4.85 -30.79 5.40
N VAL A 11 4.71 -29.99 4.34
CA VAL A 11 5.42 -30.23 3.07
C VAL A 11 6.93 -30.08 3.27
N GLY A 12 7.36 -29.12 4.09
CA GLY A 12 8.74 -28.98 4.53
C GLY A 12 9.24 -30.20 5.29
N CYS A 13 8.43 -30.75 6.20
CA CYS A 13 8.77 -31.95 6.95
C CYS A 13 8.91 -33.17 6.02
N VAL A 14 7.91 -33.41 5.16
CA VAL A 14 7.92 -34.48 4.15
C VAL A 14 9.13 -34.37 3.24
N GLY A 15 9.44 -33.17 2.76
CA GLY A 15 10.58 -32.92 1.89
C GLY A 15 11.92 -33.20 2.59
N LEU A 16 12.09 -32.72 3.83
CA LEU A 16 13.29 -32.98 4.62
C LEU A 16 13.48 -34.48 4.88
N GLU A 17 12.43 -35.20 5.28
CA GLU A 17 12.52 -36.65 5.50
C GLU A 17 12.84 -37.43 4.22
N ALA A 18 12.23 -37.07 3.10
CA ALA A 18 12.49 -37.70 1.81
C ALA A 18 13.96 -37.51 1.38
N LEU A 19 14.53 -36.31 1.56
CA LEU A 19 15.94 -36.06 1.29
C LEU A 19 16.85 -36.94 2.14
N LEU A 20 16.58 -37.04 3.45
CA LEU A 20 17.38 -37.85 4.36
C LEU A 20 17.32 -39.34 4.01
N ARG A 21 16.12 -39.90 3.76
CA ARG A 21 15.97 -41.31 3.34
C ARG A 21 16.63 -41.62 2.00
N ASN A 22 16.68 -40.65 1.08
CA ASN A 22 17.32 -40.83 -0.23
C ASN A 22 18.83 -40.50 -0.23
N GLY A 23 19.43 -40.30 0.95
CA GLY A 23 20.87 -40.18 1.14
C GLY A 23 21.47 -38.83 0.73
N PHE A 24 20.71 -37.74 0.89
CA PHE A 24 21.23 -36.38 0.80
C PHE A 24 21.89 -35.97 2.12
N GLU A 25 23.01 -35.28 2.03
CA GLU A 25 23.70 -34.69 3.18
C GLU A 25 23.13 -33.29 3.40
N VAL A 26 22.12 -33.18 4.27
CA VAL A 26 21.49 -31.89 4.57
C VAL A 26 22.34 -31.13 5.59
N GLN A 27 23.00 -30.06 5.15
CA GLN A 27 23.96 -29.30 5.96
C GLN A 27 23.30 -28.24 6.85
N ALA A 28 22.16 -27.69 6.40
CA ALA A 28 21.39 -26.69 7.14
C ALA A 28 19.94 -26.64 6.63
N VAL A 29 19.03 -26.26 7.53
CA VAL A 29 17.63 -25.95 7.24
C VAL A 29 17.36 -24.48 7.53
N PHE A 30 16.72 -23.79 6.59
CA PHE A 30 16.19 -22.45 6.77
C PHE A 30 14.66 -22.51 6.81
N THR A 31 14.07 -21.91 7.83
CA THR A 31 12.62 -21.97 8.10
C THR A 31 12.09 -20.61 8.59
N HIS A 32 10.85 -20.56 9.06
CA HIS A 32 10.20 -19.34 9.57
C HIS A 32 9.83 -19.52 11.05
N LYS A 33 9.74 -18.40 11.78
CA LYS A 33 8.99 -18.37 13.04
C LYS A 33 7.49 -18.45 12.74
N ASP A 34 6.75 -19.15 13.58
CA ASP A 34 5.30 -19.24 13.42
C ASP A 34 4.64 -17.88 13.65
N ASN A 35 3.67 -17.56 12.80
CA ASN A 35 2.92 -16.31 12.89
C ASN A 35 1.86 -16.45 14.00
N PRO A 36 1.87 -15.60 15.05
CA PRO A 36 0.91 -15.70 16.15
C PRO A 36 -0.56 -15.42 15.73
N SER A 37 -0.76 -14.88 14.52
CA SER A 37 -2.10 -14.65 13.95
C SER A 37 -2.59 -15.83 13.08
N GLU A 38 -1.78 -16.87 12.88
CA GLU A 38 -2.15 -18.08 12.15
C GLU A 38 -2.43 -19.22 13.13
N VAL A 39 -3.42 -20.07 12.80
CA VAL A 39 -3.62 -21.32 13.53
C VAL A 39 -2.50 -22.28 13.14
N VAL A 40 -1.67 -22.68 14.10
CA VAL A 40 -0.60 -23.65 13.88
C VAL A 40 -1.19 -25.05 14.03
N TRP A 41 -1.45 -25.72 12.91
CA TRP A 41 -2.02 -27.07 12.84
C TRP A 41 -1.08 -28.10 12.20
N PHE A 42 0.11 -27.65 11.80
CA PHE A 42 1.08 -28.38 11.00
C PHE A 42 2.33 -28.70 11.81
N HIS A 43 3.11 -29.66 11.33
CA HIS A 43 4.34 -30.08 11.97
C HIS A 43 5.45 -29.04 11.81
N SER A 44 6.28 -28.90 12.85
CA SER A 44 7.41 -27.98 12.87
C SER A 44 8.63 -28.57 12.18
N VAL A 45 9.05 -27.91 11.10
CA VAL A 45 10.32 -28.21 10.42
C VAL A 45 11.51 -27.98 11.34
N ALA A 46 11.43 -26.99 12.25
CA ALA A 46 12.50 -26.69 13.18
C ALA A 46 12.69 -27.81 14.21
N GLU A 47 11.60 -28.36 14.74
CA GLU A 47 11.62 -29.51 15.64
C GLU A 47 12.18 -30.75 14.94
N LEU A 48 11.74 -31.02 13.71
CA LEU A 48 12.26 -32.12 12.91
C LEU A 48 13.77 -31.98 12.65
N ALA A 49 14.23 -30.78 12.23
CA ALA A 49 15.64 -30.53 11.98
C ALA A 49 16.48 -30.73 13.26
N ALA A 50 16.01 -30.20 14.40
CA ALA A 50 16.67 -30.36 15.69
C ALA A 50 16.74 -31.83 16.12
N ALA A 51 15.65 -32.60 15.96
CA ALA A 51 15.60 -34.03 16.26
C ALA A 51 16.57 -34.87 15.40
N ARG A 52 16.91 -34.39 14.20
CA ARG A 52 17.91 -35.02 13.31
C ARG A 52 19.31 -34.44 13.46
N GLY A 53 19.54 -33.50 14.40
CA GLY A 53 20.83 -32.86 14.62
C GLY A 53 21.27 -31.91 13.49
N ILE A 54 20.33 -31.41 12.69
CA ILE A 54 20.61 -30.54 11.55
C ILE A 54 20.52 -29.08 12.01
N PRO A 55 21.53 -28.23 11.73
CA PRO A 55 21.47 -26.81 12.04
C PRO A 55 20.25 -26.14 11.41
N VAL A 56 19.45 -25.43 12.20
CA VAL A 56 18.26 -24.72 11.76
C VAL A 56 18.36 -23.23 12.01
N TYR A 57 17.92 -22.43 11.02
CA TYR A 57 17.92 -20.96 11.06
C TYR A 57 16.56 -20.40 10.62
N ALA A 58 16.14 -19.28 11.21
CA ALA A 58 14.92 -18.59 10.83
C ALA A 58 15.15 -17.07 10.68
N PRO A 59 15.86 -16.63 9.62
CA PRO A 59 16.14 -15.22 9.40
C PRO A 59 14.90 -14.46 8.90
N GLU A 60 14.78 -13.20 9.31
CA GLU A 60 13.73 -12.30 8.80
C GLU A 60 13.91 -12.01 7.29
N ASP A 61 15.15 -11.97 6.80
CA ASP A 61 15.48 -11.98 5.37
C ASP A 61 16.66 -12.92 5.10
N ILE A 62 16.39 -14.02 4.40
CA ILE A 62 17.42 -14.98 3.97
C ILE A 62 18.43 -14.35 3.00
N ASN A 63 18.03 -13.31 2.27
CA ASN A 63 18.87 -12.66 1.25
C ASN A 63 19.84 -11.63 1.84
N HIS A 64 19.83 -11.42 3.16
CA HIS A 64 20.77 -10.53 3.82
C HIS A 64 22.22 -11.04 3.66
N PRO A 65 23.23 -10.18 3.42
CA PRO A 65 24.61 -10.59 3.11
C PRO A 65 25.23 -11.61 4.07
N ILE A 66 24.92 -11.50 5.38
CA ILE A 66 25.39 -12.45 6.40
C ILE A 66 24.93 -13.89 6.10
N TRP A 67 23.67 -14.06 5.66
CA TRP A 67 23.10 -15.37 5.37
C TRP A 67 23.55 -15.89 4.01
N THR A 68 23.67 -15.02 3.01
CA THR A 68 24.18 -15.41 1.69
C THR A 68 25.62 -15.93 1.78
N GLU A 69 26.49 -15.27 2.54
CA GLU A 69 27.86 -15.74 2.75
C GLU A 69 27.92 -17.04 3.56
N LYS A 70 27.03 -17.21 4.55
CA LYS A 70 26.92 -18.47 5.29
C LYS A 70 26.52 -19.63 4.39
N ILE A 71 25.50 -19.44 3.53
CA ILE A 71 25.05 -20.45 2.55
C ILE A 71 26.18 -20.78 1.58
N ARG A 72 26.92 -19.77 1.09
CA ARG A 72 28.08 -19.95 0.21
C ARG A 72 29.19 -20.75 0.89
N ALA A 73 29.49 -20.47 2.15
CA ALA A 73 30.51 -21.17 2.92
C ALA A 73 30.21 -22.66 3.13
N LEU A 74 28.93 -23.04 3.17
CA LEU A 74 28.50 -24.45 3.27
C LEU A 74 28.76 -25.23 1.98
N LYS A 75 28.90 -24.55 0.83
CA LYS A 75 29.16 -25.14 -0.50
C LYS A 75 28.13 -26.24 -0.86
N PRO A 76 26.81 -25.92 -0.88
CA PRO A 76 25.79 -26.88 -1.28
C PRO A 76 25.95 -27.27 -2.75
N ASP A 77 25.75 -28.54 -3.09
CA ASP A 77 25.64 -28.99 -4.48
C ASP A 77 24.30 -28.54 -5.09
N ILE A 78 23.25 -28.50 -4.26
CA ILE A 78 21.85 -28.22 -4.63
C ILE A 78 21.11 -27.58 -3.46
N ILE A 79 20.11 -26.75 -3.75
CA ILE A 79 19.17 -26.23 -2.74
C ILE A 79 17.77 -26.73 -3.04
N PHE A 80 17.05 -27.16 -2.00
CA PHE A 80 15.64 -27.54 -2.10
C PHE A 80 14.76 -26.54 -1.36
N SER A 81 13.67 -26.11 -2.00
CA SER A 81 12.59 -25.32 -1.41
C SER A 81 11.34 -26.17 -1.28
N PHE A 82 10.83 -26.31 -0.05
CA PHE A 82 9.61 -27.01 0.28
C PHE A 82 8.70 -26.06 1.06
N TYR A 83 7.85 -25.33 0.33
CA TYR A 83 6.87 -24.39 0.92
C TYR A 83 7.52 -23.22 1.70
N TYR A 84 8.76 -22.87 1.36
CA TYR A 84 9.40 -21.69 1.94
C TYR A 84 8.67 -20.40 1.51
N ARG A 85 8.36 -19.52 2.46
CA ARG A 85 7.46 -18.38 2.23
C ARG A 85 8.13 -17.12 1.68
N GLN A 86 9.44 -16.96 1.87
CA GLN A 86 10.17 -15.78 1.39
C GLN A 86 10.73 -16.01 -0.01
N MET A 87 10.78 -14.95 -0.81
CA MET A 87 11.39 -14.98 -2.13
C MET A 87 12.91 -15.11 -2.01
N VAL A 88 13.49 -16.07 -2.75
CA VAL A 88 14.93 -16.31 -2.81
C VAL A 88 15.49 -15.56 -4.01
N LYS A 89 16.43 -14.64 -3.78
CA LYS A 89 17.02 -13.76 -4.81
C LYS A 89 18.20 -14.44 -5.53
N PRO A 90 18.62 -13.94 -6.71
CA PRO A 90 19.75 -14.48 -7.49
C PRO A 90 21.03 -14.72 -6.68
N VAL A 91 21.33 -13.85 -5.71
CA VAL A 91 22.47 -13.98 -4.78
C VAL A 91 22.55 -15.34 -4.06
N ILE A 92 21.43 -16.03 -3.87
CA ILE A 92 21.36 -17.40 -3.34
C ILE A 92 21.13 -18.42 -4.47
N LEU A 93 20.27 -18.11 -5.44
CA LEU A 93 19.93 -19.04 -6.53
C LEU A 93 21.15 -19.48 -7.34
N ASP A 94 22.15 -18.61 -7.47
CA ASP A 94 23.36 -18.83 -8.25
C ASP A 94 24.46 -19.58 -7.47
N ILE A 95 24.25 -19.88 -6.18
CA ILE A 95 25.25 -20.55 -5.33
C ILE A 95 25.43 -22.04 -5.70
N PRO A 96 24.38 -22.88 -5.69
CA PRO A 96 24.54 -24.32 -5.93
C PRO A 96 24.76 -24.62 -7.43
N PRO A 97 25.81 -25.38 -7.80
CA PRO A 97 26.11 -25.68 -9.20
C PRO A 97 25.02 -26.54 -9.89
N ARG A 98 24.21 -27.30 -9.12
CA ARG A 98 23.07 -28.06 -9.66
C ARG A 98 21.74 -27.30 -9.56
N GLY A 99 21.79 -26.02 -9.20
CA GLY A 99 20.65 -25.12 -9.10
C GLY A 99 19.80 -25.31 -7.84
N CYS A 100 18.64 -24.66 -7.86
CA CYS A 100 17.65 -24.70 -6.79
C CYS A 100 16.35 -25.33 -7.30
N ILE A 101 15.74 -26.22 -6.53
CA ILE A 101 14.51 -26.91 -6.89
C ILE A 101 13.42 -26.59 -5.87
N ASN A 102 12.22 -26.27 -6.32
CA ASN A 102 11.04 -26.03 -5.50
C ASN A 102 9.97 -27.11 -5.70
N LEU A 103 9.32 -27.51 -4.61
CA LEU A 103 8.11 -28.33 -4.64
C LEU A 103 6.88 -27.43 -4.49
N HIS A 104 6.11 -27.33 -5.56
CA HIS A 104 4.90 -26.54 -5.64
C HIS A 104 3.63 -27.39 -5.58
N GLY A 105 2.58 -26.85 -4.95
CA GLY A 105 1.31 -27.54 -4.71
C GLY A 105 0.28 -27.42 -5.83
N SER A 106 0.68 -27.51 -7.09
CA SER A 106 -0.28 -27.54 -8.21
C SER A 106 0.24 -28.31 -9.41
N LEU A 107 -0.62 -28.48 -10.42
CA LEU A 107 -0.21 -28.94 -11.74
C LEU A 107 0.34 -27.77 -12.58
N LEU A 108 1.61 -27.40 -12.36
CA LEU A 108 2.28 -26.38 -13.19
C LEU A 108 2.21 -26.71 -14.69
N PRO A 109 1.99 -25.71 -15.57
CA PRO A 109 2.04 -24.27 -15.31
C PRO A 109 0.77 -23.64 -14.71
N LYS A 110 -0.29 -24.42 -14.43
CA LYS A 110 -1.52 -23.88 -13.82
C LYS A 110 -1.35 -23.65 -12.32
N TYR A 111 -2.04 -22.63 -11.79
CA TYR A 111 -2.06 -22.28 -10.37
C TYR A 111 -0.66 -22.00 -9.77
N ARG A 112 0.18 -21.27 -10.51
CA ARG A 112 1.39 -20.62 -9.95
C ARG A 112 1.00 -19.64 -8.83
N GLY A 113 1.97 -19.26 -8.01
CA GLY A 113 1.78 -18.28 -6.96
C GLY A 113 1.42 -18.93 -5.63
N ARG A 114 0.46 -18.35 -4.90
CA ARG A 114 0.24 -18.69 -3.47
C ARG A 114 -1.14 -19.32 -3.24
N CYS A 115 -1.23 -20.11 -2.17
CA CYS A 115 -2.45 -20.81 -1.74
C CYS A 115 -3.12 -21.71 -2.82
N PRO A 116 -2.36 -22.50 -3.61
CA PRO A 116 -2.93 -23.25 -4.73
C PRO A 116 -3.99 -24.27 -4.29
N ALA A 117 -3.80 -24.96 -3.15
CA ALA A 117 -4.77 -25.92 -2.62
C ALA A 117 -6.16 -25.30 -2.35
N ASN A 118 -6.19 -24.07 -1.82
CA ASN A 118 -7.45 -23.36 -1.63
C ASN A 118 -8.05 -22.94 -2.98
N TRP A 119 -7.23 -22.41 -3.89
CA TRP A 119 -7.70 -21.93 -5.19
C TRP A 119 -8.32 -23.02 -6.06
N VAL A 120 -7.74 -24.22 -6.10
CA VAL A 120 -8.32 -25.34 -6.87
C VAL A 120 -9.68 -25.77 -6.33
N LEU A 121 -9.86 -25.75 -5.00
CA LEU A 121 -11.16 -26.05 -4.38
C LEU A 121 -12.20 -24.97 -4.69
N ILE A 122 -11.81 -23.69 -4.61
CA ILE A 122 -12.67 -22.53 -4.91
C ILE A 122 -13.15 -22.54 -6.37
N HIS A 123 -12.28 -22.91 -7.32
CA HIS A 123 -12.66 -23.00 -8.73
C HIS A 123 -13.35 -24.31 -9.09
N GLY A 124 -13.59 -25.20 -8.12
CA GLY A 124 -14.30 -26.47 -8.36
C GLY A 124 -13.50 -27.44 -9.24
N GLU A 125 -12.17 -27.37 -9.21
CA GLU A 125 -11.32 -28.28 -9.97
C GLU A 125 -11.55 -29.74 -9.53
N LYS A 126 -11.43 -30.65 -10.49
CA LYS A 126 -11.56 -32.11 -10.26
C LYS A 126 -10.23 -32.80 -10.03
N GLU A 127 -9.14 -32.12 -10.38
CA GLU A 127 -7.79 -32.60 -10.19
C GLU A 127 -6.86 -31.43 -9.86
N THR A 128 -5.84 -31.74 -9.08
CA THR A 128 -4.67 -30.89 -8.85
C THR A 128 -3.43 -31.79 -8.84
N GLY A 129 -2.34 -31.35 -8.24
CA GLY A 129 -1.13 -32.13 -8.14
C GLY A 129 -0.04 -31.44 -7.35
N VAL A 130 1.13 -32.04 -7.43
CA VAL A 130 2.38 -31.48 -6.91
C VAL A 130 3.41 -31.51 -8.03
N THR A 131 4.20 -30.44 -8.13
CA THR A 131 5.25 -30.31 -9.15
C THR A 131 6.57 -29.99 -8.48
N LEU A 132 7.60 -30.74 -8.82
CA LEU A 132 8.98 -30.43 -8.53
C LEU A 132 9.58 -29.71 -9.75
N HIS A 133 10.10 -28.49 -9.58
CA HIS A 133 10.62 -27.68 -10.68
C HIS A 133 11.83 -26.85 -10.27
N TYR A 134 12.62 -26.38 -11.23
CA TYR A 134 13.73 -25.47 -10.98
C TYR A 134 13.22 -24.07 -10.59
N MET A 135 13.92 -23.42 -9.65
CA MET A 135 13.65 -22.04 -9.27
C MET A 135 14.35 -21.08 -10.23
N THR A 136 13.69 -19.98 -10.54
CA THR A 136 14.25 -18.84 -11.28
C THR A 136 14.03 -17.56 -10.47
N PRO A 137 14.48 -16.38 -10.93
CA PRO A 137 14.10 -15.10 -10.33
C PRO A 137 12.59 -14.81 -10.35
N HIS A 138 11.81 -15.57 -11.13
CA HIS A 138 10.35 -15.49 -11.19
C HIS A 138 9.71 -16.66 -10.43
N ALA A 139 8.52 -16.43 -9.88
CA ALA A 139 7.82 -17.42 -9.07
C ALA A 139 7.22 -18.55 -9.93
N ASP A 140 7.54 -19.80 -9.55
CA ASP A 140 6.94 -21.04 -10.05
C ASP A 140 6.99 -21.25 -11.58
N ASP A 141 7.95 -20.64 -12.28
CA ASP A 141 8.00 -20.65 -13.75
C ASP A 141 9.11 -21.50 -14.39
N GLY A 142 10.05 -22.00 -13.59
CA GLY A 142 11.19 -22.76 -14.10
C GLY A 142 10.83 -24.18 -14.53
N ASP A 143 11.80 -24.83 -15.17
CA ASP A 143 11.62 -26.13 -15.81
C ASP A 143 11.15 -27.21 -14.83
N ILE A 144 10.18 -28.00 -15.27
CA ILE A 144 9.60 -29.11 -14.50
C ILE A 144 10.57 -30.29 -14.50
N VAL A 145 10.78 -30.84 -13.31
CA VAL A 145 11.55 -32.06 -13.06
C VAL A 145 10.62 -33.26 -12.95
N ALA A 146 9.53 -33.13 -12.19
CA ALA A 146 8.56 -34.20 -12.04
C ALA A 146 7.20 -33.62 -11.58
N GLN A 147 6.12 -34.35 -11.86
CA GLN A 147 4.77 -33.94 -11.48
C GLN A 147 3.92 -35.17 -11.14
N ALA A 148 3.10 -35.08 -10.09
CA ALA A 148 2.11 -36.10 -9.74
C ALA A 148 0.72 -35.49 -9.68
N ARG A 149 -0.26 -36.18 -10.27
CA ARG A 149 -1.68 -35.79 -10.24
C ARG A 149 -2.35 -36.28 -8.96
N VAL A 150 -3.30 -35.49 -8.46
CA VAL A 150 -4.10 -35.75 -7.27
C VAL A 150 -5.56 -35.48 -7.60
N PRO A 151 -6.46 -36.49 -7.53
CA PRO A 151 -7.89 -36.27 -7.72
C PRO A 151 -8.47 -35.46 -6.54
N ILE A 152 -9.43 -34.59 -6.86
CA ILE A 152 -10.19 -33.80 -5.88
C ILE A 152 -11.60 -34.39 -5.83
N ASP A 153 -11.97 -34.95 -4.70
CA ASP A 153 -13.31 -35.47 -4.45
C ASP A 153 -14.28 -34.33 -4.09
N LYS A 154 -15.58 -34.59 -4.20
CA LYS A 154 -16.60 -33.57 -3.87
C LYS A 154 -16.53 -33.13 -2.41
N ASP A 155 -16.25 -34.06 -1.51
CA ASP A 155 -16.22 -33.82 -0.07
C ASP A 155 -14.82 -33.42 0.43
N ASP A 156 -13.84 -33.26 -0.46
CA ASP A 156 -12.52 -32.78 -0.05
C ASP A 156 -12.59 -31.35 0.49
N THR A 157 -12.00 -31.16 1.67
CA THR A 157 -11.71 -29.86 2.25
C THR A 157 -10.26 -29.49 1.95
N ALA A 158 -9.88 -28.25 2.25
CA ALA A 158 -8.48 -27.84 2.15
C ALA A 158 -7.55 -28.74 2.97
N LEU A 159 -7.97 -29.20 4.16
CA LEU A 159 -7.18 -30.10 4.99
C LEU A 159 -7.02 -31.49 4.36
N THR A 160 -8.11 -32.11 3.89
CA THR A 160 -8.04 -33.47 3.31
C THR A 160 -7.28 -33.47 1.99
N LEU A 161 -7.50 -32.45 1.14
CA LEU A 161 -6.77 -32.27 -0.10
C LEU A 161 -5.27 -32.07 0.17
N PHE A 162 -4.93 -31.27 1.19
CA PHE A 162 -3.54 -31.07 1.58
C PHE A 162 -2.88 -32.38 2.00
N GLY A 163 -3.56 -33.24 2.76
CA GLY A 163 -3.10 -34.59 3.10
C GLY A 163 -2.89 -35.51 1.88
N LYS A 164 -3.76 -35.43 0.87
CA LYS A 164 -3.58 -36.15 -0.40
C LYS A 164 -2.35 -35.63 -1.17
N MET A 165 -2.16 -34.32 -1.19
CA MET A 165 -1.03 -33.66 -1.85
C MET A 165 0.30 -33.97 -1.18
N THR A 166 0.38 -33.96 0.16
CA THR A 166 1.59 -34.35 0.88
C THR A 166 1.95 -35.81 0.63
N SER A 167 0.95 -36.70 0.62
CA SER A 167 1.15 -38.11 0.27
C SER A 167 1.66 -38.30 -1.17
N ALA A 168 1.14 -37.51 -2.13
CA ALA A 168 1.63 -37.51 -3.50
C ALA A 168 3.05 -36.93 -3.61
N ALA A 169 3.37 -35.90 -2.84
CA ALA A 169 4.71 -35.33 -2.77
C ALA A 169 5.74 -36.33 -2.24
N THR A 170 5.41 -37.11 -1.21
CA THR A 170 6.31 -38.16 -0.71
C THR A 170 6.68 -39.14 -1.82
N ARG A 171 5.67 -39.69 -2.53
CA ARG A 171 5.90 -40.63 -3.64
C ARG A 171 6.70 -40.00 -4.77
N LEU A 172 6.33 -38.79 -5.18
CA LEU A 172 7.04 -38.04 -6.23
C LEU A 172 8.52 -37.85 -5.89
N LEU A 173 8.81 -37.45 -4.64
CA LEU A 173 10.18 -37.22 -4.17
C LEU A 173 10.97 -38.53 -4.11
N ASP A 174 10.43 -39.61 -3.56
CA ASP A 174 11.13 -40.89 -3.47
C ASP A 174 11.46 -41.48 -4.86
N GLU A 175 10.61 -41.24 -5.87
CA GLU A 175 10.89 -41.63 -7.26
C GLU A 175 11.93 -40.72 -7.94
N THR A 176 11.93 -39.42 -7.63
CA THR A 176 12.67 -38.40 -8.38
C THR A 176 14.05 -38.10 -7.79
N LEU A 177 14.18 -38.07 -6.47
CA LEU A 177 15.41 -37.73 -5.76
C LEU A 177 16.61 -38.62 -6.13
N PRO A 178 16.47 -39.96 -6.31
CA PRO A 178 17.56 -40.79 -6.81
C PRO A 178 18.08 -40.36 -8.19
N ARG A 179 17.18 -39.93 -9.09
CA ARG A 179 17.55 -39.45 -10.43
C ARG A 179 18.27 -38.11 -10.38
N ILE A 180 17.84 -37.20 -9.49
CA ILE A 180 18.54 -35.93 -9.23
C ILE A 180 19.96 -36.21 -8.73
N ARG A 181 20.12 -37.14 -7.79
CA ARG A 181 21.43 -37.54 -7.26
C ARG A 181 22.35 -38.06 -8.36
N ALA A 182 21.81 -38.88 -9.25
CA ALA A 182 22.51 -39.44 -10.40
C ALA A 182 22.77 -38.43 -11.54
N GLY A 183 22.22 -37.20 -11.47
CA GLY A 183 22.31 -36.21 -12.56
C GLY A 183 21.50 -36.57 -13.81
N LYS A 184 20.46 -37.41 -13.66
CA LYS A 184 19.60 -37.94 -14.75
C LYS A 184 18.14 -37.48 -14.63
N ALA A 185 17.89 -36.46 -13.82
CA ALA A 185 16.58 -35.83 -13.71
C ALA A 185 16.25 -35.10 -15.02
N PRO A 186 15.02 -35.23 -15.54
CA PRO A 186 14.62 -34.51 -16.73
C PRO A 186 14.45 -33.01 -16.41
N ARG A 187 14.48 -32.19 -17.45
CA ARG A 187 14.33 -30.74 -17.35
C ARG A 187 13.43 -30.28 -18.49
N THR A 188 12.13 -30.20 -18.22
CA THR A 188 11.11 -29.92 -19.22
C THR A 188 10.61 -28.48 -19.06
N PRO A 189 10.81 -27.60 -20.06
CA PRO A 189 10.30 -26.23 -20.00
C PRO A 189 8.79 -26.17 -19.83
N GLN A 190 8.32 -25.21 -19.04
CA GLN A 190 6.89 -24.96 -18.90
C GLN A 190 6.32 -24.31 -20.16
N ASP A 191 5.08 -24.66 -20.52
CA ASP A 191 4.32 -23.94 -21.54
C ASP A 191 3.71 -22.68 -20.92
N HIS A 192 4.42 -21.54 -21.04
CA HIS A 192 4.02 -20.28 -20.43
C HIS A 192 2.67 -19.75 -20.94
N SER A 193 2.22 -20.15 -22.14
CA SER A 193 0.92 -19.74 -22.68
C SER A 193 -0.27 -20.31 -21.92
N LYS A 194 -0.05 -21.41 -21.17
CA LYS A 194 -1.06 -22.09 -20.34
C LYS A 194 -0.98 -21.72 -18.86
N ALA A 195 -0.09 -20.80 -18.50
CA ALA A 195 0.15 -20.45 -17.11
C ALA A 195 -1.01 -19.65 -16.51
N THR A 196 -1.38 -19.98 -15.28
CA THR A 196 -2.30 -19.19 -14.46
C THR A 196 -1.64 -18.91 -13.12
N CYS A 197 -1.85 -17.72 -12.56
CA CYS A 197 -1.20 -17.28 -11.32
C CYS A 197 -2.21 -16.66 -10.37
N PHE A 198 -2.14 -17.04 -9.09
CA PHE A 198 -3.02 -16.53 -8.05
C PHE A 198 -2.23 -16.00 -6.85
N GLY A 199 -2.75 -14.92 -6.25
CA GLY A 199 -2.17 -14.29 -5.06
C GLY A 199 -2.49 -15.04 -3.77
N GLY A 200 -1.88 -14.59 -2.68
CA GLY A 200 -2.25 -15.04 -1.34
C GLY A 200 -3.66 -14.58 -0.96
N ARG A 201 -4.33 -15.33 -0.08
CA ARG A 201 -5.67 -15.00 0.42
C ARG A 201 -5.61 -14.46 1.85
N ARG A 202 -6.59 -13.65 2.21
CA ARG A 202 -6.82 -13.10 3.54
C ARG A 202 -8.14 -13.61 4.12
N PRO A 203 -8.35 -13.54 5.45
CA PRO A 203 -9.64 -13.92 6.04
C PRO A 203 -10.84 -13.23 5.40
N GLU A 204 -10.70 -11.98 4.94
CA GLU A 204 -11.77 -11.22 4.29
C GLU A 204 -12.23 -11.83 2.96
N ASP A 205 -11.36 -12.59 2.27
CA ASP A 205 -11.72 -13.30 1.04
C ASP A 205 -12.69 -14.47 1.29
N GLY A 206 -13.02 -14.76 2.56
CA GLY A 206 -14.04 -15.72 2.97
C GLY A 206 -15.47 -15.17 2.97
N ASP A 207 -15.70 -13.89 2.65
CA ASP A 207 -17.05 -13.31 2.61
C ASP A 207 -17.90 -13.98 1.51
N ILE A 208 -19.04 -14.54 1.91
CA ILE A 208 -19.94 -15.28 1.03
C ILE A 208 -20.75 -14.29 0.18
N ASP A 209 -20.44 -14.25 -1.11
CA ASP A 209 -21.28 -13.62 -2.11
C ASP A 209 -22.43 -14.55 -2.50
N TRP A 210 -23.60 -14.32 -1.90
CA TRP A 210 -24.80 -15.09 -2.17
C TRP A 210 -25.27 -15.02 -3.63
N ASN A 211 -24.83 -14.04 -4.43
CA ASN A 211 -25.18 -13.98 -5.86
C ASN A 211 -24.50 -15.07 -6.70
N LYS A 212 -23.51 -15.78 -6.16
CA LYS A 212 -22.87 -16.92 -6.83
C LYS A 212 -23.76 -18.16 -6.82
N SER A 213 -23.34 -19.21 -7.51
CA SER A 213 -24.03 -20.50 -7.46
C SER A 213 -23.85 -21.17 -6.09
N ALA A 214 -24.78 -22.03 -5.71
CA ALA A 214 -24.68 -22.82 -4.49
C ALA A 214 -23.41 -23.69 -4.47
N GLU A 215 -22.99 -24.19 -5.64
CA GLU A 215 -21.77 -24.97 -5.80
C GLU A 215 -20.51 -24.12 -5.54
N ASP A 216 -20.44 -22.90 -6.09
CA ASP A 216 -19.33 -21.97 -5.84
C ASP A 216 -19.22 -21.59 -4.35
N ILE A 217 -20.35 -21.42 -3.68
CA ILE A 217 -20.38 -21.10 -2.24
C ILE A 217 -19.90 -22.30 -1.42
N CYS A 218 -20.35 -23.53 -1.74
CA CYS A 218 -19.86 -24.72 -1.07
C CYS A 218 -18.36 -24.96 -1.35
N ASN A 219 -17.90 -24.65 -2.56
CA ASN A 219 -16.48 -24.67 -2.94
C ASN A 219 -15.66 -23.69 -2.10
N LEU A 220 -16.17 -22.48 -1.86
CA LEU A 220 -15.54 -21.53 -0.94
C LEU A 220 -15.49 -22.11 0.48
N VAL A 221 -16.61 -22.61 1.01
CA VAL A 221 -16.71 -23.18 2.36
C VAL A 221 -15.68 -24.29 2.56
N ARG A 222 -15.63 -25.31 1.68
CA ARG A 222 -14.67 -26.42 1.82
C ARG A 222 -13.21 -25.98 1.63
N ALA A 223 -12.96 -24.92 0.87
CA ALA A 223 -11.62 -24.39 0.64
C ALA A 223 -11.06 -23.58 1.83
N VAL A 224 -11.90 -23.06 2.71
CA VAL A 224 -11.46 -22.25 3.86
C VAL A 224 -12.04 -22.69 5.20
N THR A 225 -12.63 -23.89 5.27
CA THR A 225 -13.04 -24.52 6.54
C THR A 225 -11.83 -24.90 7.40
N HIS A 226 -12.06 -25.45 8.59
CA HIS A 226 -11.01 -25.82 9.53
C HIS A 226 -9.86 -26.59 8.85
N PRO A 227 -8.60 -26.22 9.15
CA PRO A 227 -8.14 -25.28 10.17
C PRO A 227 -8.00 -23.81 9.70
N TYR A 228 -8.53 -23.46 8.53
CA TYR A 228 -8.49 -22.10 7.98
C TYR A 228 -9.53 -21.16 8.64
N PRO A 229 -9.51 -19.84 8.37
CA PRO A 229 -10.36 -18.86 9.06
C PRO A 229 -11.88 -18.99 8.90
N GLY A 230 -12.37 -19.84 7.98
CA GLY A 230 -13.79 -20.03 7.70
C GLY A 230 -14.34 -19.08 6.64
N ALA A 231 -15.32 -19.56 5.86
CA ALA A 231 -16.18 -18.68 5.07
C ALA A 231 -17.17 -17.98 6.01
N PHE A 232 -17.64 -16.78 5.69
CA PHE A 232 -18.55 -16.06 6.57
C PHE A 232 -19.59 -15.23 5.82
N THR A 233 -20.66 -14.88 6.53
CA THR A 233 -21.67 -13.92 6.07
C THR A 233 -22.15 -13.06 7.24
N TRP A 234 -23.10 -12.14 7.00
CA TRP A 234 -23.70 -11.32 8.05
C TRP A 234 -25.21 -11.49 8.13
N ALA A 235 -25.70 -11.60 9.37
CA ALA A 235 -27.11 -11.47 9.73
C ALA A 235 -27.30 -10.13 10.43
N GLY A 236 -27.56 -9.08 9.64
CA GLY A 236 -27.53 -7.70 10.15
C GLY A 236 -26.10 -7.23 10.41
N ASP A 237 -25.76 -7.01 11.67
CA ASP A 237 -24.43 -6.61 12.15
C ASP A 237 -23.65 -7.77 12.80
N ARG A 238 -24.26 -8.95 12.95
CA ARG A 238 -23.62 -10.16 13.50
C ARG A 238 -22.96 -10.97 12.40
N LYS A 239 -21.67 -11.29 12.60
CA LYS A 239 -20.89 -12.15 11.71
C LYS A 239 -21.19 -13.62 12.01
N LEU A 240 -21.36 -14.41 10.96
CA LEU A 240 -21.65 -15.83 11.01
C LEU A 240 -20.65 -16.60 10.15
N LEU A 241 -19.83 -17.46 10.77
CA LEU A 241 -18.90 -18.35 10.08
C LEU A 241 -19.63 -19.61 9.62
N VAL A 242 -19.37 -20.07 8.40
CA VAL A 242 -19.93 -21.28 7.80
C VAL A 242 -18.82 -22.29 7.62
N TRP A 243 -18.89 -23.39 8.36
CA TRP A 243 -17.87 -24.43 8.43
C TRP A 243 -18.17 -25.62 7.52
N SER A 244 -19.46 -25.92 7.33
CA SER A 244 -19.94 -26.96 6.42
C SER A 244 -21.25 -26.53 5.77
N ALA A 245 -21.38 -26.82 4.48
CA ALA A 245 -22.53 -26.46 3.68
C ALA A 245 -22.74 -27.44 2.52
N THR A 246 -24.00 -27.68 2.18
CA THR A 246 -24.40 -28.58 1.11
C THR A 246 -25.19 -27.83 0.04
N ALA A 247 -24.79 -27.99 -1.22
CA ALA A 247 -25.53 -27.45 -2.35
C ALA A 247 -26.71 -28.38 -2.69
N SER A 248 -27.91 -27.80 -2.80
CA SER A 248 -29.10 -28.49 -3.28
C SER A 248 -29.60 -27.83 -4.57
N ALA A 249 -30.01 -28.67 -5.52
CA ALA A 249 -30.74 -28.25 -6.71
C ALA A 249 -32.17 -27.87 -6.32
N GLY A 250 -32.34 -26.76 -5.59
CA GLY A 250 -33.65 -26.15 -5.41
C GLY A 250 -34.24 -25.87 -6.78
N ARG A 251 -35.40 -26.47 -7.11
CA ARG A 251 -36.13 -26.17 -8.35
C ARG A 251 -36.32 -24.65 -8.43
N ARG A 252 -35.74 -24.00 -9.44
CA ARG A 252 -36.31 -22.73 -9.95
C ARG A 252 -37.76 -23.06 -10.29
N PRO A 253 -38.77 -22.38 -9.71
CA PRO A 253 -40.11 -22.48 -10.25
C PRO A 253 -40.03 -21.98 -11.69
N ALA A 254 -40.61 -22.75 -12.60
CA ALA A 254 -40.75 -22.34 -13.99
C ALA A 254 -41.27 -20.90 -14.04
N ARG A 255 -40.66 -20.06 -14.91
CA ARG A 255 -41.15 -18.72 -15.22
C ARG A 255 -42.68 -18.78 -15.32
N ALA A 256 -43.37 -17.99 -14.50
CA ALA A 256 -44.80 -17.82 -14.65
C ALA A 256 -45.06 -17.33 -16.08
N ARG A 257 -45.78 -18.13 -16.87
CA ARG A 257 -46.45 -17.60 -18.07
C ARG A 257 -47.38 -16.47 -17.60
N PRO A 258 -47.42 -15.33 -18.30
CA PRO A 258 -48.37 -14.28 -17.96
C PRO A 258 -49.75 -14.77 -18.34
N GLY A 259 -50.61 -15.03 -17.35
CA GLY A 259 -51.99 -15.43 -17.61
C GLY A 259 -52.69 -16.12 -16.45
N ILE A 260 -53.74 -15.45 -15.97
CA ILE A 260 -54.90 -15.96 -15.23
C ILE A 260 -54.72 -16.15 -13.71
N SER A 261 -55.29 -15.17 -13.03
CA SER A 261 -55.71 -15.18 -11.63
C SER A 261 -56.84 -16.17 -11.40
N GLN A 262 -56.75 -16.99 -10.35
CA GLN A 262 -57.87 -17.27 -9.44
C GLN A 262 -57.35 -17.91 -8.13
N GLY A 263 -58.15 -17.73 -7.08
CA GLY A 263 -57.83 -17.82 -5.65
C GLY A 263 -57.00 -19.02 -5.17
N GLY A 264 -56.07 -18.72 -4.25
CA GLY A 264 -55.21 -19.66 -3.54
C GLY A 264 -53.82 -19.05 -3.36
N LYS A 265 -53.39 -18.80 -2.11
CA LYS A 265 -52.10 -18.18 -1.76
C LYS A 265 -50.93 -18.87 -2.49
N LYS A 266 -50.52 -18.30 -3.64
CA LYS A 266 -49.28 -18.65 -4.35
C LYS A 266 -48.11 -17.99 -3.62
N ILE A 267 -47.27 -18.79 -2.98
CA ILE A 267 -45.96 -18.34 -2.46
C ILE A 267 -45.14 -17.87 -3.67
N LYS A 268 -44.79 -16.58 -3.70
CA LYS A 268 -43.93 -15.98 -4.72
C LYS A 268 -42.53 -16.58 -4.62
N ALA A 269 -42.25 -17.58 -5.43
CA ALA A 269 -40.92 -18.15 -5.54
C ALA A 269 -40.12 -17.34 -6.58
N ASN A 270 -39.40 -16.34 -6.07
CA ASN A 270 -38.23 -15.72 -6.67
C ASN A 270 -37.53 -14.93 -5.55
N GLU A 271 -37.10 -15.63 -4.50
CA GLU A 271 -36.44 -14.97 -3.37
C GLU A 271 -35.02 -14.59 -3.80
N ASN A 272 -34.71 -13.30 -3.71
CA ASN A 272 -33.41 -12.77 -4.11
C ASN A 272 -32.27 -13.50 -3.37
N PRO A 273 -31.07 -13.59 -3.96
CA PRO A 273 -29.90 -14.17 -3.30
C PRO A 273 -29.65 -13.62 -1.89
N GLY A 274 -29.28 -14.52 -0.98
CA GLY A 274 -29.06 -14.25 0.45
C GLY A 274 -30.31 -14.39 1.32
N THR A 275 -31.48 -14.71 0.75
CA THR A 275 -32.71 -14.86 1.54
C THR A 275 -32.80 -16.24 2.19
N VAL A 276 -33.09 -16.29 3.49
CA VAL A 276 -33.34 -17.52 4.25
C VAL A 276 -34.69 -18.11 3.81
N LEU A 277 -34.67 -19.29 3.21
CA LEU A 277 -35.83 -20.01 2.67
C LEU A 277 -36.54 -20.87 3.73
N SER A 278 -35.74 -21.53 4.58
CA SER A 278 -36.18 -22.31 5.74
C SER A 278 -35.15 -22.15 6.86
N THR A 279 -35.61 -22.26 8.10
CA THR A 279 -34.77 -22.30 9.31
C THR A 279 -34.52 -23.73 9.80
N ASP A 280 -35.27 -24.69 9.27
CA ASP A 280 -35.16 -26.12 9.57
C ASP A 280 -35.41 -26.95 8.29
N PRO A 281 -34.36 -27.47 7.63
CA PRO A 281 -32.95 -27.08 7.82
C PRO A 281 -32.70 -25.63 7.41
N LEU A 282 -31.65 -25.00 7.95
CA LEU A 282 -31.26 -23.63 7.58
C LEU A 282 -30.80 -23.60 6.12
N THR A 283 -31.62 -23.01 5.25
CA THR A 283 -31.38 -22.96 3.80
C THR A 283 -31.46 -21.53 3.29
N VAL A 284 -30.55 -21.18 2.38
CA VAL A 284 -30.37 -19.82 1.86
C VAL A 284 -30.40 -19.85 0.34
N ALA A 285 -31.19 -18.95 -0.25
CA ALA A 285 -31.26 -18.76 -1.69
C ALA A 285 -29.94 -18.19 -2.24
N CYS A 286 -29.46 -18.75 -3.35
CA CYS A 286 -28.27 -18.27 -4.05
C CYS A 286 -28.64 -17.69 -5.42
N GLY A 287 -27.66 -17.15 -6.17
CA GLY A 287 -27.87 -16.75 -7.57
C GLY A 287 -28.34 -17.92 -8.44
N GLN A 288 -27.85 -19.12 -8.13
CA GLN A 288 -28.32 -20.39 -8.67
C GLN A 288 -28.30 -21.48 -7.60
N GLY A 289 -29.42 -22.17 -7.39
CA GLY A 289 -29.55 -23.23 -6.40
C GLY A 289 -29.79 -22.71 -4.98
N VAL A 290 -29.66 -23.62 -4.01
CA VAL A 290 -29.87 -23.35 -2.58
C VAL A 290 -28.72 -23.95 -1.81
N VAL A 291 -28.19 -23.23 -0.83
CA VAL A 291 -27.20 -23.74 0.12
C VAL A 291 -27.92 -24.09 1.43
N GLN A 292 -27.72 -25.31 1.90
CA GLN A 292 -28.01 -25.71 3.27
C GLN A 292 -26.77 -25.42 4.13
N VAL A 293 -26.95 -24.71 5.23
CA VAL A 293 -25.87 -24.47 6.21
C VAL A 293 -25.92 -25.58 7.25
N ASP A 294 -24.93 -26.46 7.22
CA ASP A 294 -24.90 -27.66 8.07
C ASP A 294 -24.26 -27.35 9.42
N GLN A 295 -23.06 -26.76 9.40
CA GLN A 295 -22.32 -26.33 10.59
C GLN A 295 -21.92 -24.87 10.49
N THR A 296 -22.15 -24.11 11.56
CA THR A 296 -21.93 -22.66 11.58
C THR A 296 -21.61 -22.18 12.99
N GLN A 297 -21.04 -20.99 13.10
CA GLN A 297 -20.60 -20.39 14.36
C GLN A 297 -20.79 -18.87 14.30
N PRO A 298 -21.68 -18.30 15.12
CA PRO A 298 -21.68 -16.86 15.40
C PRO A 298 -20.30 -16.42 15.94
N GLU A 299 -19.83 -15.24 15.56
CA GLU A 299 -18.52 -14.76 15.99
C GLU A 299 -18.36 -14.81 17.53
N LYS A 300 -17.30 -15.49 18.01
CA LYS A 300 -16.98 -15.75 19.43
C LYS A 300 -17.93 -16.71 20.18
N ASP A 301 -18.76 -17.46 19.46
CA ASP A 301 -19.60 -18.52 20.03
C ASP A 301 -19.05 -19.92 19.71
N VAL A 302 -19.77 -20.98 20.08
CA VAL A 302 -19.44 -22.38 19.75
C VAL A 302 -19.98 -22.78 18.38
N ILE A 303 -19.39 -23.81 17.78
CA ILE A 303 -19.90 -24.42 16.54
C ILE A 303 -21.22 -25.13 16.84
N MET A 304 -22.21 -24.90 15.99
CA MET A 304 -23.54 -25.46 16.12
C MET A 304 -24.16 -25.81 14.77
N ALA A 305 -25.24 -26.59 14.80
CA ALA A 305 -26.02 -26.91 13.61
C ALA A 305 -26.75 -25.66 13.08
N GLY A 306 -26.95 -25.59 11.76
CA GLY A 306 -27.66 -24.46 11.13
C GLY A 306 -29.03 -24.16 11.75
N VAL A 307 -29.78 -25.19 12.16
CA VAL A 307 -31.10 -25.05 12.81
C VAL A 307 -31.00 -24.32 14.15
N GLN A 308 -30.01 -24.69 14.97
CA GLN A 308 -29.75 -24.02 16.25
C GLN A 308 -29.31 -22.57 16.02
N ALA A 309 -28.41 -22.34 15.04
CA ALA A 309 -27.95 -21.00 14.70
C ALA A 309 -29.09 -20.10 14.21
N ALA A 310 -30.05 -20.63 13.44
CA ALA A 310 -31.23 -19.88 13.04
C ALA A 310 -32.03 -19.39 14.26
N THR A 311 -32.14 -20.21 15.30
CA THR A 311 -32.82 -19.84 16.55
C THR A 311 -32.02 -18.79 17.34
N VAL A 312 -30.72 -19.02 17.56
CA VAL A 312 -29.82 -18.11 18.31
C VAL A 312 -29.73 -16.74 17.64
N LEU A 313 -29.71 -16.71 16.31
CA LEU A 313 -29.66 -15.48 15.54
C LEU A 313 -31.05 -14.88 15.27
N GLY A 314 -32.14 -15.51 15.72
CA GLY A 314 -33.50 -15.04 15.42
C GLY A 314 -33.75 -14.90 13.91
N LEU A 315 -33.18 -15.80 13.11
CA LEU A 315 -33.46 -15.86 11.68
C LEU A 315 -34.89 -16.38 11.49
N ALA A 316 -35.59 -15.83 10.50
CA ALA A 316 -36.88 -16.31 10.06
C ALA A 316 -36.86 -16.47 8.54
N LYS A 317 -37.84 -17.18 8.00
CA LYS A 317 -38.05 -17.20 6.56
C LYS A 317 -38.21 -15.77 6.04
N GLY A 318 -37.45 -15.41 5.01
CA GLY A 318 -37.38 -14.06 4.45
C GLY A 318 -36.29 -13.16 5.04
N THR A 319 -35.60 -13.57 6.11
CA THR A 319 -34.41 -12.88 6.61
C THR A 319 -33.34 -12.84 5.52
N ARG A 320 -32.63 -11.71 5.37
CA ARG A 320 -31.54 -11.58 4.41
C ARG A 320 -30.18 -11.64 5.07
N LEU A 321 -29.38 -12.58 4.59
CA LEU A 321 -27.95 -12.68 4.84
C LEU A 321 -27.19 -11.99 3.71
N GLY A 322 -26.01 -11.47 4.00
CA GLY A 322 -25.13 -10.85 3.00
C GLY A 322 -24.21 -9.82 3.60
N ALA A 323 -23.77 -8.84 2.80
CA ALA A 323 -22.86 -7.81 3.28
C ALA A 323 -23.45 -7.04 4.48
N ARG A 324 -22.59 -6.70 5.45
CA ARG A 324 -22.93 -5.91 6.63
C ARG A 324 -23.72 -4.66 6.23
N ARG A 325 -25.03 -4.63 6.52
CA ARG A 325 -25.86 -3.44 6.35
C ARG A 325 -25.46 -2.42 7.40
N GLN A 326 -24.43 -1.63 7.11
CA GLN A 326 -24.25 -0.36 7.78
C GLN A 326 -25.38 0.56 7.29
N VAL A 327 -26.43 0.73 8.10
CA VAL A 327 -27.26 1.93 8.02
C VAL A 327 -26.39 3.10 8.48
N LYS A 328 -25.42 3.49 7.64
CA LYS A 328 -24.70 4.74 7.81
C LYS A 328 -25.62 5.80 7.25
N THR A 329 -26.33 6.51 8.12
CA THR A 329 -26.47 7.96 7.90
C THR A 329 -25.04 8.46 7.68
N ARG A 330 -24.63 8.68 6.43
CA ARG A 330 -23.24 9.04 6.09
C ARG A 330 -23.01 10.45 6.64
N ARG A 331 -22.61 10.55 7.90
CA ARG A 331 -21.96 11.75 8.42
C ARG A 331 -20.75 11.99 7.52
N LYS A 332 -20.60 13.21 7.01
CA LYS A 332 -19.41 13.63 6.27
C LYS A 332 -18.17 13.36 7.12
N THR A 333 -17.08 12.96 6.48
CA THR A 333 -15.81 12.74 7.18
C THR A 333 -15.25 14.10 7.59
N ALA A 334 -14.95 14.27 8.88
CA ALA A 334 -14.36 15.50 9.38
C ALA A 334 -12.83 15.47 9.22
N VAL A 335 -12.27 16.47 8.55
CA VAL A 335 -10.83 16.59 8.27
C VAL A 335 -10.30 17.82 9.00
N LEU A 336 -9.30 17.64 9.86
CA LEU A 336 -8.56 18.75 10.47
C LEU A 336 -7.32 19.05 9.65
N ILE A 337 -7.18 20.30 9.19
CA ILE A 337 -5.99 20.80 8.51
C ILE A 337 -5.37 21.90 9.37
N LEU A 338 -4.21 21.62 9.95
CA LEU A 338 -3.41 22.65 10.62
C LEU A 338 -2.44 23.23 9.58
N GLY A 339 -2.36 24.54 9.44
CA GLY A 339 -1.67 25.15 8.30
C GLY A 339 -2.56 25.24 7.06
N VAL A 340 -3.88 25.45 7.26
CA VAL A 340 -4.89 25.42 6.19
C VAL A 340 -4.72 26.55 5.17
N ASN A 341 -4.13 27.67 5.57
CA ASN A 341 -3.88 28.81 4.70
C ASN A 341 -2.64 28.61 3.82
N GLY A 342 -1.82 27.60 4.11
CA GLY A 342 -0.66 27.24 3.27
C GLY A 342 -1.03 26.76 1.86
N PHE A 343 -0.01 26.59 1.02
CA PHE A 343 -0.16 26.16 -0.38
C PHE A 343 -0.94 24.85 -0.56
N ILE A 344 -0.60 23.83 0.22
CA ILE A 344 -1.31 22.55 0.18
C ILE A 344 -2.69 22.68 0.85
N GLY A 345 -2.76 23.37 1.99
CA GLY A 345 -3.98 23.49 2.79
C GLY A 345 -5.14 24.11 2.02
N ASN A 346 -4.89 25.22 1.32
CA ASN A 346 -5.96 25.93 0.60
C ASN A 346 -6.49 25.10 -0.59
N ALA A 347 -5.60 24.52 -1.40
CA ALA A 347 -5.97 23.73 -2.57
C ALA A 347 -6.62 22.40 -2.18
N LEU A 348 -6.16 21.77 -1.09
CA LEU A 348 -6.76 20.56 -0.56
C LEU A 348 -8.17 20.80 -0.02
N SER A 349 -8.36 21.92 0.70
CA SER A 349 -9.66 22.27 1.26
C SER A 349 -10.71 22.42 0.17
N GLU A 350 -10.38 23.15 -0.90
CA GLU A 350 -11.23 23.29 -2.10
C GLU A 350 -11.59 21.92 -2.69
N ARG A 351 -10.59 21.08 -2.95
CA ARG A 351 -10.80 19.72 -3.49
C ARG A 351 -11.69 18.83 -2.60
N LEU A 352 -11.58 18.96 -1.28
CA LEU A 352 -12.37 18.20 -0.31
C LEU A 352 -13.84 18.66 -0.30
N LEU A 353 -14.06 19.99 -0.29
CA LEU A 353 -15.38 20.59 -0.29
C LEU A 353 -16.14 20.27 -1.59
N ASP A 354 -15.47 20.37 -2.75
CA ASP A 354 -16.05 20.04 -4.06
C ASP A 354 -16.58 18.62 -4.15
N SER A 355 -16.02 17.69 -3.39
CA SER A 355 -16.49 16.30 -3.37
C SER A 355 -17.84 16.11 -2.68
N GLY A 356 -18.29 17.07 -1.87
CA GLY A 356 -19.51 17.01 -1.06
C GLY A 356 -19.49 16.00 0.09
N ARG A 357 -18.37 15.30 0.33
CA ARG A 357 -18.26 14.18 1.29
C ARG A 357 -17.52 14.52 2.59
N TYR A 358 -16.92 15.70 2.65
CA TYR A 358 -16.05 16.12 3.74
C TYR A 358 -16.57 17.36 4.44
N VAL A 359 -16.22 17.47 5.72
CA VAL A 359 -16.26 18.70 6.50
C VAL A 359 -14.82 19.05 6.84
N VAL A 360 -14.41 20.28 6.58
CA VAL A 360 -13.03 20.74 6.79
C VAL A 360 -12.99 21.69 7.97
N HIS A 361 -12.18 21.35 8.97
CA HIS A 361 -11.78 22.22 10.07
C HIS A 361 -10.35 22.69 9.81
N GLY A 362 -10.15 23.99 9.66
CA GLY A 362 -8.86 24.59 9.37
C GLY A 362 -8.40 25.50 10.51
N MET A 363 -7.10 25.45 10.82
CA MET A 363 -6.46 26.44 11.70
C MET A 363 -5.18 26.96 11.05
N ASP A 364 -4.99 28.26 11.09
CA ASP A 364 -3.77 28.93 10.62
C ASP A 364 -3.65 30.33 11.25
N LEU A 365 -2.48 30.95 11.13
CA LEU A 365 -2.22 32.30 11.64
C LEU A 365 -3.03 33.38 10.88
N HIS A 366 -3.32 33.13 9.59
CA HIS A 366 -4.00 34.08 8.70
C HIS A 366 -4.95 33.35 7.74
N SER A 367 -5.73 34.09 6.95
CA SER A 367 -6.77 33.53 6.06
C SER A 367 -6.76 34.08 4.62
N ASP A 368 -5.69 34.76 4.20
CA ASP A 368 -5.58 35.43 2.89
C ASP A 368 -5.74 34.46 1.70
N LYS A 369 -5.19 33.25 1.77
CA LYS A 369 -5.29 32.24 0.69
C LYS A 369 -6.59 31.43 0.73
N ILE A 370 -7.38 31.53 1.81
CA ILE A 370 -8.62 30.76 2.00
C ILE A 370 -9.87 31.65 2.10
N GLY A 371 -9.76 32.96 1.88
CA GLY A 371 -10.90 33.89 1.96
C GLY A 371 -12.12 33.44 1.16
N ARG A 372 -11.91 32.85 -0.03
CA ARG A 372 -12.97 32.29 -0.88
C ARG A 372 -13.73 31.10 -0.26
N LEU A 373 -13.11 30.39 0.68
CA LEU A 373 -13.66 29.19 1.33
C LEU A 373 -14.43 29.52 2.61
N LEU A 374 -14.21 30.69 3.23
CA LEU A 374 -14.81 31.06 4.52
C LEU A 374 -16.35 31.06 4.51
N LYS A 375 -16.97 31.24 3.34
CA LYS A 375 -18.43 31.22 3.16
C LYS A 375 -18.98 29.88 2.67
N GLN A 376 -18.11 28.91 2.38
CA GLN A 376 -18.53 27.59 1.91
C GLN A 376 -19.16 26.79 3.06
N PRO A 377 -20.32 26.13 2.82
CA PRO A 377 -20.83 25.15 3.76
C PRO A 377 -19.78 24.09 4.07
N ASP A 378 -19.78 23.58 5.30
CA ASP A 378 -18.86 22.54 5.75
C ASP A 378 -17.36 22.92 5.78
N PHE A 379 -17.02 24.20 5.61
CA PHE A 379 -15.70 24.76 5.91
C PHE A 379 -15.76 25.58 7.19
N TYR A 380 -14.89 25.27 8.15
CA TYR A 380 -14.78 25.97 9.43
C TYR A 380 -13.34 26.39 9.63
N TYR A 381 -13.12 27.67 9.89
CA TYR A 381 -11.79 28.24 10.10
C TYR A 381 -11.71 28.93 11.45
N ASP A 382 -10.62 28.69 12.16
CA ASP A 382 -10.25 29.39 13.39
C ASP A 382 -8.82 29.94 13.23
N GLU A 383 -8.62 31.21 13.57
CA GLU A 383 -7.29 31.80 13.62
C GLU A 383 -6.55 31.29 14.86
N GLY A 384 -5.33 30.77 14.68
CA GLY A 384 -4.56 30.22 15.81
C GLY A 384 -3.15 29.77 15.47
N ASP A 385 -2.28 29.82 16.48
CA ASP A 385 -0.90 29.34 16.42
C ASP A 385 -0.79 27.92 17.01
N ILE A 386 -0.13 27.01 16.30
CA ILE A 386 0.09 25.64 16.77
C ILE A 386 0.80 25.58 18.13
N SER A 387 1.73 26.50 18.39
CA SER A 387 2.55 26.57 19.61
C SER A 387 1.78 27.06 20.84
N ILE A 388 0.70 27.81 20.64
CA ILE A 388 -0.11 28.45 21.69
C ILE A 388 -1.43 27.71 21.89
N SER A 389 -2.15 27.37 20.82
CA SER A 389 -3.56 26.97 20.82
C SER A 389 -3.80 25.50 21.20
N ARG A 390 -3.11 25.02 22.24
CA ARG A 390 -3.00 23.59 22.59
C ARG A 390 -4.34 22.91 22.83
N GLU A 391 -5.21 23.54 23.63
CA GLU A 391 -6.52 22.99 23.98
C GLU A 391 -7.43 22.89 22.75
N TRP A 392 -7.42 23.91 21.90
CA TRP A 392 -8.19 23.94 20.66
C TRP A 392 -7.75 22.82 19.71
N ILE A 393 -6.45 22.62 19.55
CA ILE A 393 -5.87 21.57 18.69
C ILE A 393 -6.23 20.19 19.24
N GLU A 394 -6.05 19.96 20.53
CA GLU A 394 -6.38 18.67 21.15
C GLU A 394 -7.87 18.35 20.99
N TYR A 395 -8.73 19.33 21.23
CA TYR A 395 -10.18 19.20 21.02
C TYR A 395 -10.52 18.87 19.56
N HIS A 396 -9.93 19.56 18.59
CA HIS A 396 -10.21 19.32 17.17
C HIS A 396 -9.62 18.00 16.66
N VAL A 397 -8.47 17.57 17.19
CA VAL A 397 -7.94 16.22 16.94
C VAL A 397 -8.94 15.20 17.47
N ARG A 398 -9.44 15.35 18.70
CA ARG A 398 -10.46 14.45 19.25
C ARG A 398 -11.76 14.46 18.46
N LYS A 399 -12.16 15.60 17.86
CA LYS A 399 -13.41 15.76 17.12
C LYS A 399 -13.36 15.19 15.70
N CYS A 400 -12.25 15.40 14.99
CA CYS A 400 -12.12 15.07 13.57
C CYS A 400 -11.76 13.59 13.34
N ASP A 401 -11.94 13.13 12.11
CA ASP A 401 -11.70 11.74 11.70
C ASP A 401 -10.30 11.55 11.09
N VAL A 402 -9.82 12.55 10.34
CA VAL A 402 -8.51 12.58 9.67
C VAL A 402 -7.78 13.88 9.99
N ILE A 403 -6.51 13.79 10.35
CA ILE A 403 -5.67 14.93 10.76
C ILE A 403 -4.52 15.13 9.77
N LEU A 404 -4.37 16.35 9.27
CA LEU A 404 -3.30 16.80 8.39
C LEU A 404 -2.54 17.97 9.03
N PRO A 405 -1.42 17.71 9.72
CA PRO A 405 -0.57 18.77 10.26
C PRO A 405 0.37 19.29 9.18
N LEU A 406 -0.04 20.33 8.45
CA LEU A 406 0.72 20.94 7.35
C LEU A 406 1.63 22.11 7.80
N VAL A 407 1.61 22.48 9.08
CA VAL A 407 2.46 23.54 9.63
C VAL A 407 3.92 23.08 9.64
N ALA A 408 4.78 23.80 8.90
CA ALA A 408 6.23 23.60 8.87
C ALA A 408 6.93 24.82 8.25
N ILE A 409 8.21 25.01 8.57
CA ILE A 409 9.13 25.90 7.84
C ILE A 409 9.89 25.07 6.80
N ALA A 410 9.49 25.21 5.53
CA ALA A 410 10.05 24.43 4.42
C ALA A 410 10.89 25.29 3.45
N THR A 411 11.57 26.32 3.95
CA THR A 411 12.42 27.23 3.16
C THR A 411 13.90 27.00 3.51
N PRO A 412 14.76 26.58 2.55
CA PRO A 412 16.14 26.15 2.85
C PRO A 412 17.02 27.15 3.59
N ILE A 413 16.84 28.45 3.36
CA ILE A 413 17.59 29.50 4.04
C ILE A 413 17.32 29.54 5.55
N GLU A 414 16.11 29.17 5.98
CA GLU A 414 15.74 29.17 7.39
C GLU A 414 16.39 28.01 8.15
N TYR A 415 16.80 26.94 7.45
CA TYR A 415 17.45 25.79 8.07
C TYR A 415 18.84 26.16 8.61
N THR A 416 19.54 27.08 7.93
CA THR A 416 20.85 27.59 8.36
C THR A 416 20.70 28.85 9.20
N ARG A 417 19.73 29.73 8.88
CA ARG A 417 19.54 31.01 9.59
C ARG A 417 18.88 30.84 10.96
N ASN A 418 17.88 29.97 11.07
CA ASN A 418 17.06 29.78 12.28
C ASN A 418 16.84 28.28 12.61
N PRO A 419 17.90 27.46 12.73
CA PRO A 419 17.79 26.01 12.88
C PRO A 419 16.94 25.57 14.08
N LEU A 420 17.04 26.26 15.22
CA LEU A 420 16.26 25.94 16.41
C LEU A 420 14.77 26.23 16.24
N ARG A 421 14.42 27.28 15.49
CA ARG A 421 13.02 27.58 15.17
C ARG A 421 12.42 26.50 14.28
N VAL A 422 13.19 26.05 13.27
CA VAL A 422 12.82 24.93 12.40
C VAL A 422 12.62 23.66 13.23
N PHE A 423 13.55 23.32 14.11
CA PHE A 423 13.42 22.14 14.97
C PHE A 423 12.18 22.22 15.88
N ASN A 424 11.98 23.32 16.62
CA ASN A 424 10.87 23.44 17.55
C ASN A 424 9.51 23.29 16.81
N LEU A 425 9.34 23.95 15.67
CA LEU A 425 8.08 23.91 14.92
C LEU A 425 7.89 22.59 14.14
N ASP A 426 8.89 22.20 13.36
CA ASP A 426 8.76 21.08 12.42
C ASP A 426 8.87 19.73 13.11
N PHE A 427 9.51 19.67 14.29
CA PHE A 427 9.64 18.48 15.11
C PHE A 427 8.73 18.50 16.34
N GLU A 428 8.98 19.39 17.31
CA GLU A 428 8.35 19.28 18.65
C GLU A 428 6.84 19.53 18.60
N GLU A 429 6.42 20.60 17.93
CA GLU A 429 5.01 20.97 17.80
C GLU A 429 4.22 19.91 16.99
N ASN A 430 4.82 19.41 15.91
CA ASN A 430 4.24 18.33 15.10
C ASN A 430 4.19 16.99 15.86
N LEU A 431 5.22 16.64 16.65
CA LEU A 431 5.23 15.45 17.49
C LEU A 431 4.08 15.48 18.51
N ARG A 432 3.74 16.66 19.03
CA ARG A 432 2.58 16.82 19.93
C ARG A 432 1.28 16.45 19.23
N VAL A 433 1.07 16.91 18.00
CA VAL A 433 -0.12 16.54 17.20
C VAL A 433 -0.16 15.04 16.91
N VAL A 434 0.98 14.42 16.58
CA VAL A 434 1.09 12.95 16.41
C VAL A 434 0.64 12.24 17.69
N ARG A 435 1.12 12.68 18.86
CA ARG A 435 0.72 12.09 20.15
C ARG A 435 -0.77 12.25 20.45
N TYR A 436 -1.39 13.37 20.09
CA TYR A 436 -2.84 13.51 20.18
C TYR A 436 -3.57 12.53 19.26
N CYS A 437 -3.07 12.30 18.05
CA CYS A 437 -3.66 11.34 17.13
C CYS A 437 -3.61 9.91 17.72
N VAL A 438 -2.49 9.54 18.35
CA VAL A 438 -2.35 8.25 19.06
C VAL A 438 -3.35 8.17 20.22
N LYS A 439 -3.35 9.17 21.11
CA LYS A 439 -4.23 9.23 22.30
C LYS A 439 -5.71 9.05 21.95
N TYR A 440 -6.16 9.58 20.82
CA TYR A 440 -7.56 9.56 20.41
C TYR A 440 -7.88 8.58 19.26
N GLY A 441 -6.93 7.73 18.85
CA GLY A 441 -7.14 6.74 17.78
C GLY A 441 -7.47 7.35 16.41
N ARG A 442 -6.94 8.55 16.13
CA ARG A 442 -7.23 9.33 14.93
C ARG A 442 -6.27 9.02 13.81
N ARG A 443 -6.79 9.03 12.58
CA ARG A 443 -5.96 8.81 11.40
C ARG A 443 -5.14 10.06 11.12
N ILE A 444 -3.83 9.90 10.97
CA ILE A 444 -2.92 10.99 10.60
C ILE A 444 -2.40 10.79 9.18
N ILE A 445 -2.47 11.84 8.36
CA ILE A 445 -1.80 11.89 7.06
C ILE A 445 -0.70 12.94 7.20
N PHE A 446 0.51 12.47 7.41
CA PHE A 446 1.62 13.33 7.79
C PHE A 446 2.44 13.75 6.55
N PRO A 447 2.69 15.05 6.36
CA PRO A 447 3.60 15.52 5.32
C PRO A 447 5.04 15.20 5.75
N SER A 448 5.56 14.10 5.23
CA SER A 448 7.00 13.88 5.13
C SER A 448 7.55 14.83 4.04
N THR A 449 8.81 14.66 3.65
CA THR A 449 9.45 15.50 2.64
C THR A 449 10.32 14.66 1.72
N SER A 450 10.44 15.06 0.45
CA SER A 450 11.44 14.47 -0.44
C SER A 450 12.87 14.78 0.01
N GLU A 451 13.08 15.73 0.92
CA GLU A 451 14.40 15.99 1.51
C GLU A 451 14.88 14.90 2.48
N VAL A 452 14.02 13.98 2.96
CA VAL A 452 14.45 12.89 3.85
C VAL A 452 15.43 11.94 3.15
N TYR A 453 15.35 11.85 1.82
CA TYR A 453 16.30 11.09 1.00
C TYR A 453 17.70 11.71 1.01
N GLY A 454 17.78 13.02 1.23
CA GLY A 454 19.02 13.78 1.22
C GLY A 454 19.78 13.60 -0.09
N MET A 455 21.01 13.12 0.00
CA MET A 455 21.93 12.84 -1.11
C MET A 455 21.90 11.36 -1.52
N CYS A 456 20.72 10.75 -1.51
CA CYS A 456 20.53 9.38 -2.00
C CYS A 456 21.12 9.22 -3.41
N ASP A 457 21.83 8.10 -3.64
CA ASP A 457 22.54 7.78 -4.87
C ASP A 457 21.70 6.97 -5.87
N ASP A 458 20.47 6.59 -5.50
CA ASP A 458 19.56 5.86 -6.37
C ASP A 458 19.04 6.75 -7.51
N SER A 459 18.82 6.17 -8.70
CA SER A 459 18.28 6.89 -9.86
C SER A 459 16.82 7.34 -9.68
N GLU A 460 16.04 6.56 -8.92
CA GLU A 460 14.68 6.87 -8.47
C GLU A 460 14.61 6.63 -6.96
N PHE A 461 14.15 7.63 -6.21
CA PHE A 461 14.02 7.53 -4.76
C PHE A 461 12.79 6.70 -4.42
N ASP A 462 13.01 5.52 -3.86
CA ASP A 462 11.99 4.55 -3.47
C ASP A 462 11.61 4.72 -1.99
N GLU A 463 10.31 4.72 -1.68
CA GLU A 463 9.82 4.95 -0.33
C GLU A 463 10.25 3.90 0.70
N ASP A 464 10.46 2.66 0.25
CA ASP A 464 10.69 1.51 1.13
C ASP A 464 12.15 1.06 1.14
N ASN A 465 12.90 1.33 0.06
CA ASN A 465 14.22 0.72 -0.16
C ASN A 465 15.37 1.72 -0.19
N SER A 466 15.14 2.97 -0.61
CA SER A 466 16.24 3.94 -0.78
C SER A 466 16.88 4.33 0.54
N ARG A 467 18.21 4.40 0.53
CA ARG A 467 18.99 4.86 1.68
C ARG A 467 18.80 6.38 1.85
N LEU A 468 18.78 6.80 3.10
CA LEU A 468 18.60 8.21 3.49
C LEU A 468 19.97 8.75 3.89
N ILE A 469 20.59 9.57 3.01
CA ILE A 469 22.00 9.98 3.14
C ILE A 469 22.06 11.49 3.42
N LEU A 470 22.56 11.86 4.61
CA LEU A 470 22.73 13.26 5.02
C LEU A 470 24.20 13.62 5.15
N GLY A 471 24.50 14.91 5.12
CA GLY A 471 25.86 15.42 5.33
C GLY A 471 26.29 15.38 6.81
N PRO A 472 27.55 15.75 7.10
CA PRO A 472 28.06 15.85 8.46
C PRO A 472 27.28 16.85 9.32
N ILE A 473 27.33 16.72 10.65
CA ILE A 473 26.60 17.58 11.61
C ILE A 473 26.84 19.09 11.38
N ARG A 474 28.06 19.50 10.98
CA ARG A 474 28.39 20.90 10.69
C ARG A 474 27.63 21.49 9.49
N MET A 475 27.03 20.65 8.65
CA MET A 475 26.18 21.06 7.53
C MET A 475 24.73 21.19 8.00
N GLN A 476 24.43 22.31 8.65
CA GLN A 476 23.19 22.52 9.39
C GLN A 476 21.92 22.45 8.54
N ARG A 477 22.00 22.62 7.21
CA ARG A 477 20.81 22.49 6.33
C ARG A 477 20.08 21.15 6.48
N TRP A 478 20.78 20.10 6.94
CA TRP A 478 20.22 18.77 7.09
C TRP A 478 19.34 18.63 8.34
N ILE A 479 19.26 19.66 9.19
CA ILE A 479 18.40 19.65 10.39
C ILE A 479 16.92 19.44 10.03
N TYR A 480 16.44 20.06 8.96
CA TYR A 480 15.07 19.88 8.47
C TYR A 480 14.83 18.43 8.04
N SER A 481 15.69 17.92 7.15
CA SER A 481 15.62 16.53 6.67
C SER A 481 15.66 15.50 7.81
N CYS A 482 16.61 15.64 8.74
CA CYS A 482 16.76 14.76 9.90
C CYS A 482 15.54 14.83 10.83
N SER A 483 15.01 16.03 11.10
CA SER A 483 13.82 16.23 11.94
C SER A 483 12.60 15.53 11.35
N LYS A 484 12.34 15.73 10.05
CA LYS A 484 11.22 15.08 9.35
C LYS A 484 11.41 13.55 9.29
N GLN A 485 12.63 13.08 9.06
CA GLN A 485 12.95 11.65 9.07
C GLN A 485 12.72 11.02 10.46
N LEU A 486 13.10 11.69 11.54
CA LEU A 486 12.87 11.18 12.89
C LEU A 486 11.38 11.14 13.21
N LEU A 487 10.59 12.13 12.78
CA LEU A 487 9.13 12.08 12.89
C LEU A 487 8.53 10.91 12.10
N ASP A 488 8.96 10.67 10.86
CA ASP A 488 8.52 9.51 10.07
C ASP A 488 8.73 8.20 10.85
N ARG A 489 9.91 8.04 11.50
CA ARG A 489 10.25 6.86 12.31
C ARG A 489 9.41 6.75 13.58
N VAL A 490 9.14 7.86 14.26
CA VAL A 490 8.30 7.89 15.46
C VAL A 490 6.85 7.53 15.10
N ILE A 491 6.31 8.09 14.02
CA ILE A 491 4.99 7.74 13.50
C ILE A 491 4.92 6.26 13.12
N TRP A 492 5.96 5.74 12.45
CA TRP A 492 6.07 4.32 12.13
C TRP A 492 6.03 3.45 13.39
N ALA A 493 6.79 3.80 14.42
CA ALA A 493 6.81 3.08 15.70
C ALA A 493 5.42 3.09 16.38
N TYR A 494 4.74 4.24 16.41
CA TYR A 494 3.36 4.32 16.90
C TYR A 494 2.40 3.45 16.08
N GLY A 495 2.60 3.34 14.77
CA GLY A 495 1.81 2.45 13.92
C GLY A 495 1.99 0.97 14.28
N GLN A 496 3.23 0.53 14.51
CA GLN A 496 3.56 -0.86 14.82
C GLN A 496 3.17 -1.26 16.25
N HIS A 497 3.37 -0.37 17.23
CA HIS A 497 3.23 -0.70 18.65
C HIS A 497 1.93 -0.21 19.29
N GLU A 498 1.36 0.89 18.80
CA GLU A 498 0.16 1.52 19.36
C GLU A 498 -0.99 1.60 18.35
N LYS A 499 -0.88 0.91 17.22
CA LYS A 499 -1.91 0.80 16.17
C LYS A 499 -2.38 2.16 15.63
N LEU A 500 -1.49 3.15 15.61
CA LEU A 500 -1.76 4.43 14.95
C LEU A 500 -2.02 4.19 13.46
N ARG A 501 -3.18 4.63 12.98
CA ARG A 501 -3.48 4.63 11.54
C ARG A 501 -2.81 5.84 10.90
N PHE A 502 -1.74 5.61 10.16
CA PHE A 502 -1.01 6.69 9.51
C PHE A 502 -0.83 6.44 8.01
N THR A 503 -0.62 7.53 7.29
CA THR A 503 -0.01 7.53 5.95
C THR A 503 1.00 8.66 5.90
N LEU A 504 2.22 8.39 5.42
CA LEU A 504 3.21 9.43 5.15
C LEU A 504 3.16 9.78 3.66
N PHE A 505 3.22 11.06 3.31
CA PHE A 505 3.38 11.47 1.92
C PHE A 505 4.55 12.42 1.76
N ARG A 506 5.29 12.28 0.65
CA ARG A 506 6.49 13.02 0.32
C ARG A 506 6.24 13.81 -0.96
N PRO A 507 5.99 15.12 -0.87
CA PRO A 507 5.84 15.96 -2.06
C PRO A 507 7.19 16.20 -2.73
N PHE A 508 7.21 16.14 -4.06
CA PHE A 508 8.38 16.46 -4.89
C PHE A 508 8.14 17.75 -5.65
N ASN A 509 8.68 18.85 -5.10
CA ASN A 509 8.68 20.20 -5.66
C ASN A 509 7.35 20.57 -6.32
N TRP A 510 6.28 20.56 -5.52
CA TRP A 510 4.98 20.97 -6.02
C TRP A 510 5.01 22.47 -6.36
N ILE A 511 4.50 22.82 -7.53
CA ILE A 511 4.41 24.19 -8.04
C ILE A 511 2.98 24.48 -8.52
N GLY A 512 2.60 25.75 -8.52
CA GLY A 512 1.26 26.17 -8.88
C GLY A 512 0.89 27.52 -8.25
N PRO A 513 -0.32 28.01 -8.51
CA PRO A 513 -0.87 29.21 -7.89
C PRO A 513 -0.78 29.17 -6.35
N ARG A 514 -0.50 30.32 -5.72
CA ARG A 514 -0.42 30.49 -4.25
C ARG A 514 0.70 29.69 -3.54
N LEU A 515 1.77 29.29 -4.24
CA LEU A 515 2.88 28.50 -3.69
C LEU A 515 3.53 29.13 -2.45
N ASP A 516 3.98 30.37 -2.58
CA ASP A 516 4.54 31.22 -1.53
C ASP A 516 3.92 32.63 -1.70
N SER A 517 4.59 33.70 -1.27
CA SER A 517 4.24 35.09 -1.64
C SER A 517 5.47 35.80 -2.20
N LEU A 518 5.29 36.74 -3.13
CA LEU A 518 6.41 37.53 -3.66
C LEU A 518 7.08 38.36 -2.55
N THR A 519 6.32 38.84 -1.57
CA THR A 519 6.84 39.57 -0.41
C THR A 519 7.77 38.70 0.46
N SER A 520 7.43 37.42 0.68
CA SER A 520 8.31 36.48 1.39
C SER A 520 9.59 36.15 0.60
N ALA A 521 9.52 36.17 -0.74
CA ALA A 521 10.66 35.96 -1.61
C ALA A 521 11.67 37.11 -1.56
N ARG A 522 11.25 38.36 -1.27
CA ARG A 522 12.18 39.51 -1.10
C ARG A 522 13.22 39.29 0.01
N ILE A 523 12.87 38.50 1.02
CA ILE A 523 13.74 38.18 2.17
C ILE A 523 14.51 36.86 1.93
N GLY A 524 14.36 36.24 0.74
CA GLY A 524 14.96 34.95 0.36
C GLY A 524 14.25 33.73 0.95
N SER A 525 13.11 33.91 1.60
CA SER A 525 12.34 32.83 2.25
C SER A 525 11.25 32.29 1.31
N SER A 526 11.65 31.80 0.14
CA SER A 526 10.74 31.18 -0.82
C SER A 526 11.38 29.99 -1.54
N ARG A 527 10.56 29.19 -2.23
CA ARG A 527 11.03 28.08 -3.08
C ARG A 527 11.53 28.62 -4.43
N ALA A 528 12.38 27.83 -5.09
CA ALA A 528 13.12 28.25 -6.29
C ALA A 528 12.25 28.97 -7.34
N ILE A 529 11.11 28.39 -7.75
CA ILE A 529 10.26 29.00 -8.78
C ILE A 529 9.73 30.39 -8.39
N THR A 530 9.30 30.58 -7.14
CA THR A 530 8.78 31.89 -6.68
C THR A 530 9.90 32.92 -6.60
N GLN A 531 11.11 32.52 -6.18
CA GLN A 531 12.27 33.41 -6.22
C GLN A 531 12.63 33.84 -7.64
N LEU A 532 12.58 32.91 -8.61
CA LEU A 532 12.85 33.22 -10.01
C LEU A 532 11.80 34.19 -10.59
N ILE A 533 10.52 33.97 -10.27
CA ILE A 533 9.43 34.87 -10.68
C ILE A 533 9.61 36.26 -10.06
N LEU A 534 9.96 36.35 -8.77
CA LEU A 534 10.25 37.63 -8.14
C LEU A 534 11.36 38.40 -8.86
N ASN A 535 12.44 37.71 -9.26
CA ASN A 535 13.53 38.37 -9.96
C ASN A 535 13.04 38.98 -11.29
N LEU A 536 12.15 38.30 -12.02
CA LEU A 536 11.54 38.82 -13.24
C LEU A 536 10.62 40.01 -12.97
N VAL A 537 9.82 39.96 -11.90
CA VAL A 537 8.91 41.05 -11.50
C VAL A 537 9.69 42.31 -11.10
N GLU A 538 10.78 42.16 -10.35
CA GLU A 538 11.60 43.29 -9.87
C GLU A 538 12.64 43.77 -10.89
N GLY A 539 12.85 43.03 -11.98
CA GLY A 539 13.95 43.31 -12.90
C GLY A 539 15.33 43.06 -12.30
N SER A 540 15.45 42.15 -11.34
CA SER A 540 16.73 41.74 -10.76
C SER A 540 17.26 40.49 -11.47
N PRO A 541 18.59 40.26 -11.49
CA PRO A 541 19.14 39.12 -12.21
C PRO A 541 18.74 37.79 -11.57
N ILE A 542 18.44 36.79 -12.40
CA ILE A 542 18.23 35.42 -11.94
C ILE A 542 19.57 34.86 -11.46
N ARG A 543 19.61 34.40 -10.21
CA ARG A 543 20.81 33.81 -9.60
C ARG A 543 20.77 32.29 -9.69
N LEU A 544 21.68 31.71 -10.47
CA LEU A 544 21.89 30.27 -10.53
C LEU A 544 22.94 29.87 -9.51
N ILE A 545 22.48 29.16 -8.47
CA ILE A 545 23.34 28.71 -7.38
C ILE A 545 24.18 27.53 -7.85
N ASP A 546 25.51 27.67 -7.76
CA ASP A 546 26.52 26.71 -8.24
C ASP A 546 26.28 26.28 -9.70
N GLY A 547 25.89 27.22 -10.56
CA GLY A 547 25.62 27.00 -11.99
C GLY A 547 24.20 26.52 -12.32
N GLY A 548 23.42 26.06 -11.33
CA GLY A 548 22.01 25.71 -11.53
C GLY A 548 21.76 24.40 -12.29
N GLU A 549 22.78 23.56 -12.45
CA GLU A 549 22.71 22.28 -13.18
C GLU A 549 22.06 21.15 -12.36
N GLN A 550 21.86 21.36 -11.05
CA GLN A 550 21.15 20.44 -10.17
C GLN A 550 19.68 20.27 -10.62
N LYS A 551 19.25 19.01 -10.71
CA LYS A 551 17.96 18.61 -11.29
C LYS A 551 16.89 18.29 -10.25
N ARG A 552 15.66 18.68 -10.53
CA ARG A 552 14.50 18.46 -9.69
C ARG A 552 13.33 17.97 -10.54
N CYS A 553 12.54 17.06 -10.01
CA CYS A 553 11.22 16.75 -10.56
C CYS A 553 10.18 17.71 -9.99
N PHE A 554 9.51 18.45 -10.85
CA PHE A 554 8.47 19.42 -10.50
C PHE A 554 7.08 18.85 -10.74
N THR A 555 6.15 19.14 -9.84
CA THR A 555 4.81 18.54 -9.89
C THR A 555 3.76 19.62 -9.83
N ASP A 556 2.78 19.57 -10.72
CA ASP A 556 1.64 20.46 -10.62
C ASP A 556 0.88 20.25 -9.31
N VAL A 557 0.45 21.34 -8.68
CA VAL A 557 -0.37 21.27 -7.46
C VAL A 557 -1.65 20.47 -7.67
N LYS A 558 -2.28 20.52 -8.84
CA LYS A 558 -3.50 19.76 -9.13
C LYS A 558 -3.23 18.26 -9.09
N ASP A 559 -2.13 17.81 -9.71
CA ASP A 559 -1.69 16.41 -9.65
C ASP A 559 -1.35 16.00 -8.21
N GLY A 560 -0.61 16.84 -7.49
CA GLY A 560 -0.25 16.61 -6.09
C GLY A 560 -1.46 16.47 -5.17
N ILE A 561 -2.42 17.39 -5.29
CA ILE A 561 -3.65 17.41 -4.51
C ILE A 561 -4.56 16.23 -4.86
N GLU A 562 -4.64 15.80 -6.12
CA GLU A 562 -5.37 14.58 -6.47
C GLU A 562 -4.72 13.33 -5.86
N GLY A 563 -3.38 13.26 -5.83
CA GLY A 563 -2.66 12.20 -5.13
C GLY A 563 -2.99 12.18 -3.63
N LEU A 564 -2.93 13.34 -2.98
CA LEU A 564 -3.25 13.49 -1.56
C LEU A 564 -4.73 13.22 -1.25
N PHE A 565 -5.64 13.64 -2.13
CA PHE A 565 -7.07 13.35 -2.03
C PHE A 565 -7.33 11.84 -2.04
N ARG A 566 -6.66 11.07 -2.90
CA ARG A 566 -6.78 9.61 -2.92
C ARG A 566 -6.19 8.95 -1.67
N ILE A 567 -5.15 9.52 -1.08
CA ILE A 567 -4.66 9.10 0.25
C ILE A 567 -5.75 9.32 1.30
N ILE A 568 -6.46 10.46 1.30
CA ILE A 568 -7.56 10.73 2.22
C ILE A 568 -8.70 9.72 2.03
N GLU A 569 -9.06 9.42 0.78
CA GLU A 569 -10.09 8.43 0.44
C GLU A 569 -9.78 7.02 0.98
N ASN A 570 -8.51 6.61 0.98
CA ASN A 570 -8.02 5.35 1.53
C ASN A 570 -8.86 4.13 1.14
N GLN A 571 -9.14 4.00 -0.16
CA GLN A 571 -10.00 2.94 -0.65
C GLN A 571 -9.49 1.55 -0.22
N GLY A 572 -10.33 0.82 0.52
CA GLY A 572 -10.00 -0.51 1.04
C GLY A 572 -8.88 -0.53 2.09
N GLY A 573 -8.58 0.60 2.75
CA GLY A 573 -7.52 0.66 3.77
C GLY A 573 -6.10 0.54 3.20
N LYS A 574 -5.93 0.70 1.87
CA LYS A 574 -4.66 0.48 1.18
C LYS A 574 -3.54 1.44 1.56
N CYS A 575 -3.86 2.59 2.17
CA CYS A 575 -2.90 3.61 2.56
C CYS A 575 -2.42 3.46 4.01
N ASP A 576 -2.99 2.55 4.78
CA ASP A 576 -2.63 2.37 6.19
C ASP A 576 -1.21 1.81 6.30
N GLY A 577 -0.38 2.49 7.08
CA GLY A 577 1.03 2.13 7.27
C GLY A 577 1.90 2.34 6.04
N GLN A 578 1.44 3.13 5.05
CA GLN A 578 2.17 3.36 3.81
C GLN A 578 2.90 4.71 3.79
N ILE A 579 3.93 4.76 2.97
CA ILE A 579 4.69 5.96 2.61
C ILE A 579 4.56 6.14 1.10
N PHE A 580 4.14 7.32 0.64
CA PHE A 580 3.95 7.63 -0.78
C PHE A 580 4.79 8.83 -1.20
N ASN A 581 5.57 8.65 -2.26
CA ASN A 581 6.07 9.76 -3.05
C ASN A 581 4.96 10.28 -3.96
N ILE A 582 4.74 11.59 -3.93
CA ILE A 582 3.81 12.26 -4.83
C ILE A 582 4.61 13.29 -5.63
N GLY A 583 4.95 12.90 -6.85
CA GLY A 583 5.70 13.75 -7.77
C GLY A 583 5.57 13.34 -9.23
N ASN A 584 6.00 14.20 -10.15
CA ASN A 584 6.07 13.89 -11.57
C ASN A 584 7.51 13.60 -12.03
N PRO A 585 7.91 12.32 -12.16
CA PRO A 585 9.27 11.95 -12.56
C PRO A 585 9.60 12.22 -14.03
N VAL A 586 8.61 12.64 -14.83
CA VAL A 586 8.80 13.06 -16.24
C VAL A 586 9.14 14.55 -16.33
N ASN A 587 8.67 15.36 -15.38
CA ASN A 587 8.95 16.79 -15.29
C ASN A 587 10.29 17.06 -14.58
N GLU A 588 11.33 16.33 -14.96
CA GLU A 588 12.69 16.58 -14.46
C GLU A 588 13.34 17.73 -15.23
N ALA A 589 13.78 18.75 -14.51
CA ALA A 589 14.51 19.88 -15.09
C ALA A 589 15.58 20.40 -14.12
N SER A 590 16.66 20.95 -14.64
CA SER A 590 17.63 21.73 -13.87
C SER A 590 17.02 23.08 -13.44
N ILE A 591 17.63 23.74 -12.46
CA ILE A 591 17.21 25.09 -12.07
C ILE A 591 17.41 26.08 -13.24
N LYS A 592 18.46 25.85 -14.03
CA LYS A 592 18.73 26.61 -15.26
C LYS A 592 17.65 26.40 -16.32
N GLU A 593 17.29 25.16 -16.63
CA GLU A 593 16.20 24.83 -17.57
C GLU A 593 14.87 25.44 -17.09
N LEU A 594 14.57 25.37 -15.80
CA LEU A 594 13.39 26.03 -15.22
C LEU A 594 13.41 27.54 -15.43
N ALA A 595 14.56 28.19 -15.20
CA ALA A 595 14.72 29.62 -15.43
C ALA A 595 14.52 29.99 -16.91
N GLU A 596 15.06 29.21 -17.84
CA GLU A 596 14.89 29.41 -19.28
C GLU A 596 13.42 29.26 -19.72
N ILE A 597 12.69 28.28 -19.18
CA ILE A 597 11.24 28.14 -19.40
C ILE A 597 10.51 29.38 -18.87
N LEU A 598 10.78 29.79 -17.64
CA LEU A 598 10.16 30.97 -17.02
C LEU A 598 10.41 32.25 -17.81
N ILE A 599 11.66 32.52 -18.22
CA ILE A 599 12.01 33.70 -19.00
C ILE A 599 11.23 33.71 -20.31
N ARG A 600 11.21 32.58 -21.04
CA ARG A 600 10.49 32.46 -22.31
C ARG A 600 8.99 32.72 -22.15
N LYS A 601 8.38 32.16 -21.10
CA LYS A 601 6.96 32.35 -20.77
C LYS A 601 6.66 33.78 -20.33
N PHE A 602 7.55 34.39 -19.55
CA PHE A 602 7.44 35.77 -19.10
C PHE A 602 7.48 36.75 -20.26
N GLU A 603 8.43 36.60 -21.19
CA GLU A 603 8.53 37.46 -22.38
C GLU A 603 7.31 37.32 -23.32
N GLN A 604 6.62 36.18 -23.30
CA GLN A 604 5.39 35.95 -24.06
C GLN A 604 4.12 36.38 -23.31
N HIS A 605 4.23 36.78 -22.04
CA HIS A 605 3.08 37.01 -21.18
C HIS A 605 2.33 38.31 -21.54
N PRO A 606 0.98 38.34 -21.53
CA PRO A 606 0.23 39.56 -21.84
C PRO A 606 0.56 40.76 -20.94
N LEU A 607 0.91 40.51 -19.68
CA LEU A 607 1.32 41.54 -18.70
C LEU A 607 2.81 41.92 -18.79
N ARG A 608 3.58 41.38 -19.75
CA ARG A 608 5.03 41.57 -19.82
C ARG A 608 5.47 43.03 -19.82
N ASN A 609 4.72 43.88 -20.52
CA ASN A 609 4.99 45.32 -20.65
C ASN A 609 4.88 46.09 -19.33
N LYS A 610 4.25 45.51 -18.29
CA LYS A 610 4.12 46.12 -16.97
C LYS A 610 5.36 45.94 -16.07
N PHE A 611 6.35 45.15 -16.50
CA PHE A 611 7.51 44.79 -15.68
C PHE A 611 8.83 45.24 -16.33
N PRO A 612 9.91 45.44 -15.55
CA PRO A 612 11.21 45.86 -16.07
C PRO A 612 11.82 44.90 -17.12
N PRO A 613 12.83 45.33 -17.89
CA PRO A 613 13.59 44.43 -18.76
C PRO A 613 14.31 43.35 -17.95
N PHE A 614 14.50 42.17 -18.55
CA PHE A 614 15.23 41.08 -17.91
C PHE A 614 16.70 41.44 -17.66
N ALA A 615 17.15 41.38 -16.41
CA ALA A 615 18.51 41.75 -16.00
C ALA A 615 19.57 40.66 -16.21
N GLY A 616 19.22 39.57 -16.89
CA GLY A 616 20.15 38.49 -17.20
C GLY A 616 20.27 37.42 -16.11
N ILE A 617 21.12 36.44 -16.38
CA ILE A 617 21.45 35.32 -15.49
C ILE A 617 22.83 35.57 -14.88
N GLN A 618 22.97 35.34 -13.58
CA GLN A 618 24.23 35.40 -12.85
C GLN A 618 24.47 34.11 -12.09
N GLU A 619 25.70 33.60 -12.16
CA GLU A 619 26.13 32.49 -11.32
C GLU A 619 26.52 32.99 -9.93
N MET A 620 26.20 32.19 -8.91
CA MET A 620 26.50 32.53 -7.52
C MET A 620 26.88 31.28 -6.74
N GLU A 621 27.94 31.38 -5.94
CA GLU A 621 28.34 30.33 -5.01
C GLU A 621 27.28 30.12 -3.92
N SER A 622 26.93 28.87 -3.63
CA SER A 622 25.95 28.54 -2.59
C SER A 622 26.30 29.09 -1.20
N GLY A 623 27.58 29.14 -0.85
CA GLY A 623 28.05 29.72 0.41
C GLY A 623 27.74 31.22 0.54
N ARG A 624 27.69 31.96 -0.56
CA ARG A 624 27.31 33.40 -0.55
C ARG A 624 25.81 33.61 -0.42
N TYR A 625 25.00 32.69 -0.95
CA TYR A 625 23.54 32.81 -0.92
C TYR A 625 22.93 32.24 0.36
N TYR A 626 23.27 31.00 0.72
CA TYR A 626 22.69 30.29 1.87
C TYR A 626 23.53 30.38 3.16
N GLY A 627 24.76 30.87 3.06
CA GLY A 627 25.72 30.92 4.16
C GLY A 627 26.50 29.62 4.36
N ALA A 628 27.35 29.60 5.39
CA ALA A 628 28.13 28.42 5.76
C ALA A 628 27.22 27.28 6.22
N GLY A 629 27.60 26.03 5.92
CA GLY A 629 26.83 24.84 6.33
C GLY A 629 25.73 24.41 5.35
N TYR A 630 25.65 25.04 4.18
CA TYR A 630 24.80 24.59 3.07
C TYR A 630 25.46 23.46 2.27
N GLN A 631 24.63 22.57 1.75
CA GLN A 631 24.98 21.48 0.82
C GLN A 631 23.77 21.24 -0.08
N ASP A 632 23.95 20.76 -1.30
CA ASP A 632 22.81 20.49 -2.19
C ASP A 632 22.74 19.03 -2.65
N VAL A 633 21.64 18.70 -3.32
CA VAL A 633 21.38 17.40 -3.94
C VAL A 633 21.51 17.55 -5.45
N ALA A 634 22.26 16.65 -6.10
CA ALA A 634 22.47 16.69 -7.55
C ALA A 634 21.17 16.43 -8.32
N HIS A 635 20.46 15.34 -8.01
CA HIS A 635 19.19 14.97 -8.63
C HIS A 635 18.16 14.57 -7.59
N ARG A 636 16.87 14.77 -7.90
CA ARG A 636 15.77 14.35 -7.03
C ARG A 636 14.60 13.87 -7.86
N ARG A 637 14.56 12.56 -8.08
CA ARG A 637 13.54 11.90 -8.91
C ARG A 637 12.77 10.86 -8.09
N PRO A 638 11.44 10.96 -7.97
CA PRO A 638 10.64 10.01 -7.21
C PRO A 638 10.42 8.70 -7.96
N SER A 639 10.51 7.56 -7.28
CA SER A 639 9.72 6.39 -7.66
C SER A 639 8.25 6.67 -7.32
N ILE A 640 7.35 6.49 -8.28
CA ILE A 640 5.89 6.63 -8.07
C ILE A 640 5.14 5.31 -8.22
N ARG A 641 5.86 4.18 -8.28
CA ARG A 641 5.29 2.85 -8.54
C ARG A 641 4.26 2.48 -7.48
N LYS A 642 4.50 2.86 -6.22
CA LYS A 642 3.57 2.58 -5.12
C LYS A 642 2.28 3.40 -5.25
N ALA A 643 2.39 4.70 -5.57
CA ALA A 643 1.24 5.56 -5.80
C ALA A 643 0.38 5.06 -6.98
N GLN A 644 1.01 4.64 -8.09
CA GLN A 644 0.32 4.02 -9.22
C GLN A 644 -0.41 2.73 -8.82
N LYS A 645 0.27 1.84 -8.09
CA LYS A 645 -0.27 0.53 -7.71
C LYS A 645 -1.40 0.61 -6.69
N LEU A 646 -1.27 1.45 -5.66
CA LEU A 646 -2.19 1.47 -4.53
C LEU A 646 -3.27 2.55 -4.65
N LEU A 647 -2.95 3.71 -5.25
CA LEU A 647 -3.87 4.83 -5.43
C LEU A 647 -4.46 4.89 -6.84
N GLY A 648 -3.93 4.12 -7.81
CA GLY A 648 -4.28 4.27 -9.22
C GLY A 648 -3.90 5.64 -9.79
N TRP A 649 -2.98 6.35 -9.14
CA TRP A 649 -2.63 7.74 -9.42
C TRP A 649 -1.40 7.83 -10.32
N THR A 650 -1.47 8.70 -11.33
CA THR A 650 -0.36 9.06 -12.22
C THR A 650 -0.48 10.56 -12.49
N PRO A 651 0.62 11.33 -12.38
CA PRO A 651 0.61 12.75 -12.71
C PRO A 651 0.44 12.94 -14.23
N ALA A 652 -0.30 13.96 -14.63
CA ALA A 652 -0.66 14.18 -16.03
C ALA A 652 -0.19 15.53 -16.59
N ILE A 653 0.11 16.51 -15.73
CA ILE A 653 0.35 17.88 -16.16
C ILE A 653 1.84 18.10 -16.50
N PRO A 654 2.16 18.54 -17.73
CA PRO A 654 3.54 18.83 -18.14
C PRO A 654 4.12 20.07 -17.45
N LEU A 655 5.45 20.08 -17.27
CA LEU A 655 6.17 21.19 -16.60
C LEU A 655 5.86 22.57 -17.21
N GLU A 656 5.89 22.69 -18.53
CA GLU A 656 5.65 23.95 -19.25
C GLU A 656 4.26 24.55 -18.92
N GLN A 657 3.23 23.70 -18.75
CA GLN A 657 1.90 24.15 -18.35
C GLN A 657 1.91 24.61 -16.88
N SER A 658 2.50 23.83 -15.98
CA SER A 658 2.56 24.22 -14.57
C SER A 658 3.32 25.53 -14.33
N VAL A 659 4.40 25.76 -15.09
CA VAL A 659 5.15 27.02 -15.04
C VAL A 659 4.31 28.19 -15.53
N ASP A 660 3.57 28.01 -16.63
CA ASP A 660 2.67 29.00 -17.20
C ASP A 660 1.60 29.44 -16.19
N GLU A 661 0.87 28.48 -15.61
CA GLU A 661 -0.19 28.76 -14.62
C GLU A 661 0.35 29.39 -13.33
N THR A 662 1.56 28.98 -12.91
CA THR A 662 2.21 29.55 -11.73
C THR A 662 2.62 31.00 -11.99
N LEU A 663 3.23 31.26 -13.14
CA LEU A 663 3.69 32.58 -13.54
C LEU A 663 2.52 33.56 -13.67
N ASP A 664 1.49 33.19 -14.43
CA ASP A 664 0.30 34.03 -14.63
C ASP A 664 -0.31 34.48 -13.30
N PHE A 665 -0.51 33.54 -12.37
CA PHE A 665 -1.02 33.86 -11.04
C PHE A 665 -0.19 34.93 -10.31
N PHE A 666 1.14 34.76 -10.26
CA PHE A 666 2.02 35.69 -9.55
C PHE A 666 2.14 37.04 -10.25
N LEU A 667 2.09 37.11 -11.58
CA LEU A 667 2.11 38.37 -12.31
C LEU A 667 0.81 39.16 -12.08
N GLN A 668 -0.35 38.48 -12.10
CA GLN A 668 -1.62 39.10 -11.77
C GLN A 668 -1.64 39.61 -10.32
N GLU A 669 -1.12 38.81 -9.38
CA GLU A 669 -1.00 39.21 -7.97
C GLU A 669 -0.07 40.43 -7.80
N ALA A 670 1.07 40.46 -8.51
CA ALA A 670 2.01 41.59 -8.47
C ALA A 670 1.35 42.88 -8.97
N VAL A 671 0.58 42.82 -10.07
CA VAL A 671 -0.19 43.96 -10.59
C VAL A 671 -1.27 44.40 -9.59
N ALA A 672 -2.08 43.46 -9.12
CA ALA A 672 -3.21 43.76 -8.24
C ALA A 672 -2.80 44.31 -6.85
N SER A 673 -1.62 43.93 -6.36
CA SER A 673 -1.12 44.40 -5.06
C SER A 673 -0.59 45.84 -5.08
N GLY A 674 -0.17 46.36 -6.25
CA GLY A 674 0.48 47.67 -6.36
C GLY A 674 1.85 47.80 -5.67
N GLU A 675 2.36 46.74 -5.02
CA GLU A 675 3.59 46.75 -4.19
C GLU A 675 4.89 46.88 -5.01
N PHE A 676 4.79 46.83 -6.34
CA PHE A 676 5.92 46.84 -7.26
C PHE A 676 5.99 48.12 -8.11
N GLY A 677 5.19 49.14 -7.77
CA GLY A 677 5.16 50.42 -8.51
C GLY A 677 4.64 50.27 -9.94
N ILE A 678 3.78 49.29 -10.16
CA ILE A 678 3.18 48.97 -11.47
C ILE A 678 1.90 49.81 -11.62
N GLU A 679 1.85 50.70 -12.61
CA GLU A 679 0.67 51.51 -12.89
C GLU A 679 -0.45 50.63 -13.50
N ASP A 680 -1.66 50.73 -12.96
CA ASP A 680 -2.86 50.16 -13.57
C ASP A 680 -3.44 51.21 -14.53
N GLU A 681 -3.25 51.01 -15.83
CA GLU A 681 -4.09 51.69 -16.83
C GLU A 681 -5.51 51.12 -16.69
N ALA A 682 -6.39 51.92 -16.09
CA ALA A 682 -7.80 51.62 -15.84
C ALA A 682 -8.61 51.34 -17.12
#